data_AF-A0A409X3Q5-F1
#
_entry.id   AF-A0A409X3Q5-F1
#
_cell.length_a   1.000
_cell.length_b   1.000
_cell.length_c   1.000
_cell.angle_alpha   90.00
_cell.angle_beta   90.00
_cell.angle_gamma   90.00
#
_symmetry.space_group_name_H-M   'P 1'
#
loop_
_entity.id
_entity.type
_entity.pdbx_description
1 polymer ?
#
loop_
_entity_poly.entity_id
_entity_poly.type
_entity_poly.pdbx_seq_one_letter_code
_entity_poly.pdbx_strand_id
1 'polypeptide(L)'
;MGTNSAITTDLPLDTNHKLLNLSGPEIKTSLIRALKLDENWNRRVSRIARISKINPRNAVVDMQPLGRNWLVTSYRSRGSSTTINISVWRLDTAPPSDKSVGSSSACVITFEPVRAFSFDTAFREGQDNALISVLGASPVAPHKGQWTIYHLNLKGRRSIGNDYGEPYLVKELLVEHSGVLYYSQISGPIVAAAVNFDCGRMQFKIYPPYIVIIGSHFEKIKVHVRRMPSKIFSTKTIPPHAFDEETIPLVKWDSSIVEYETARIHNLEISIPSEPVYASSILDSFTVMINHSPFSPIENGVVDIYQFPIDTSKRDLRFTDWKPVHTFTIPPNVSLEPICVGKAGKRVVWLLHEWNNDAYHLMKATFPKTGDPSLHPHLVVDLQPPELPLPFEPRDCKALYLEEASGRLFYNRTSILDMPLVENLVTKEKLSTCRIIHDLGTTNYVWHHIDIDLPLDIDRRLADLSASDIKRSVISALKLEENWDRPVPRISRVSQISPRNEDMDHEQMQPLGRNWLVTSNRIRDPWRIHLSMWHFDTASNDNTIVGSPCAITFEPRQGQNFEAAFQKEQNTAVISVLGGSLYFSPSGINRSIWTVYKLGLQGGHSLDHTFEEPYIMKEYAIEHSGVLCCSQVSGPIAVATLLVRANEDPSTTTYQILLLNTNTNVILKVDSPELAQFDGIRTDVRICPPYIIISGSYLEKMKVHVREMPRKLFSTKIMESYLLAEDKIPVVGWESSIVDYESVKQVYDPEALNFEPICPFSGLKFFTVLVNLCEMSSSYSDNIHDGRLDFFRLPIDTSQRNLQFTECQATYTLAIPPSTATYSSRLGKTGKRAVWRSVPPAWSADPCEVTIGSFPASCTTLPTVKSLLVPEMRLPFEPENCRELYFEEASGRLFVALYTIVGWESSVDQINGSVSALDFEPMCPSSDLKSFTMVGYISNEFHGLRIDDGSMNVFRFPIKRNLQFTEWPVTYTLNLPFDKKKYPIRFGKTGKRAVWLSRQENTVEQELVKVSIPRTFMPPAVENLLVTEVELPFKTHQCRDLYLEEATGCLFVALDDGEV
;
A
#
# COMPACT_ATOMS: atom_id res chain seq x y z
N MET A 1 37.14 37.31 61.89
CA MET A 1 36.35 37.47 63.11
C MET A 1 34.90 37.70 62.71
N GLY A 2 33.98 36.85 63.17
CA GLY A 2 32.55 36.93 62.83
C GLY A 2 31.82 35.58 62.88
N THR A 3 31.61 35.10 64.11
CA THR A 3 30.59 34.13 64.61
C THR A 3 29.99 33.08 63.66
N ASN A 4 30.48 31.84 63.79
CA ASN A 4 29.80 30.61 63.40
C ASN A 4 28.62 30.33 64.35
N SER A 5 27.38 30.48 63.88
CA SER A 5 26.23 29.80 64.49
C SER A 5 26.12 28.42 63.85
N ALA A 6 26.50 27.39 64.61
CA ALA A 6 26.38 26.00 64.20
C ALA A 6 24.90 25.63 63.99
N ILE A 7 24.53 25.35 62.74
CA ILE A 7 23.30 24.62 62.42
C ILE A 7 23.61 23.14 62.64
N THR A 8 23.35 22.64 63.85
CA THR A 8 23.33 21.21 64.14
C THR A 8 21.98 20.65 63.68
N THR A 9 21.92 20.19 62.43
CA THR A 9 20.83 19.32 61.98
C THR A 9 21.27 17.87 62.14
N ASP A 10 20.63 17.16 63.06
CA ASP A 10 20.71 15.71 63.20
C ASP A 10 20.16 15.04 61.92
N LEU A 11 21.03 14.81 60.95
CA LEU A 11 20.72 14.05 59.74
C LEU A 11 21.04 12.57 59.96
N PRO A 12 20.22 11.63 59.45
CA PRO A 12 20.44 10.20 59.58
C PRO A 12 21.80 9.77 59.01
N LEU A 13 22.50 8.89 59.72
CA LEU A 13 23.88 8.44 59.45
C LEU A 13 24.11 7.84 58.05
N ASP A 14 23.09 7.33 57.36
CA ASP A 14 23.25 6.66 56.05
C ASP A 14 23.28 7.62 54.85
N THR A 15 22.62 8.79 54.94
CA THR A 15 22.71 9.85 53.91
C THR A 15 24.09 10.51 53.86
N ASN A 16 24.88 10.39 54.94
CA ASN A 16 26.22 10.93 55.00
C ASN A 16 27.16 10.30 53.96
N HIS A 17 27.10 9.00 53.68
CA HIS A 17 28.09 8.37 52.79
C HIS A 17 28.06 8.88 51.33
N LYS A 18 26.91 9.28 50.79
CA LYS A 18 26.83 9.84 49.42
C LYS A 18 27.14 11.33 49.37
N LEU A 19 26.70 12.11 50.36
CA LEU A 19 27.02 13.54 50.43
C LEU A 19 28.50 13.77 50.78
N LEU A 20 29.10 12.90 51.62
CA LEU A 20 30.54 12.92 51.94
C LEU A 20 31.43 12.60 50.73
N ASN A 21 30.91 11.88 49.75
CA ASN A 21 31.63 11.56 48.51
C ASN A 21 31.53 12.65 47.45
N LEU A 22 30.63 13.63 47.61
CA LEU A 22 30.55 14.79 46.72
C LEU A 22 31.50 15.87 47.21
N SER A 23 32.29 16.41 46.30
CA SER A 23 33.16 17.55 46.62
C SER A 23 32.29 18.76 47.01
N GLY A 24 32.78 19.61 47.92
CA GLY A 24 32.10 20.85 48.31
C GLY A 24 31.62 21.70 47.10
N PRO A 25 32.41 21.83 46.01
CA PRO A 25 31.96 22.46 44.76
C PRO A 25 30.77 21.78 44.09
N GLU A 26 30.68 20.45 44.07
CA GLU A 26 29.55 19.71 43.48
C GLU A 26 28.27 19.89 44.30
N ILE A 27 28.37 19.89 45.63
CA ILE A 27 27.25 20.17 46.53
C ILE A 27 26.76 21.60 46.30
N LYS A 28 27.67 22.58 46.31
CA LYS A 28 27.34 23.99 46.05
C LYS A 28 26.70 24.18 44.67
N THR A 29 27.23 23.54 43.64
CA THR A 29 26.69 23.62 42.27
C THR A 29 25.30 23.01 42.16
N SER A 30 25.08 21.85 42.80
CA SER A 30 23.79 21.17 42.83
C SER A 30 22.75 21.98 43.62
N LEU A 31 23.14 22.56 44.76
CA LEU A 31 22.28 23.42 45.57
C LEU A 31 21.89 24.71 44.83
N ILE A 32 22.85 25.40 44.20
CA ILE A 32 22.58 26.60 43.40
C ILE A 32 21.65 26.25 42.23
N ARG A 33 21.85 25.10 41.57
CA ARG A 33 20.97 24.65 40.49
C ARG A 33 19.56 24.39 41.00
N ALA A 34 19.41 23.72 42.15
CA ALA A 34 18.10 23.45 42.75
C ALA A 34 17.37 24.75 43.15
N LEU A 35 18.07 25.70 43.78
CA LEU A 35 17.50 27.00 44.16
C LEU A 35 17.08 27.83 42.94
N LYS A 36 17.95 27.94 41.92
CA LYS A 36 17.60 28.63 40.66
C LYS A 36 16.43 27.97 39.95
N LEU A 37 16.35 26.65 40.01
CA LEU A 37 15.24 25.94 39.43
C LEU A 37 13.94 26.24 40.17
N ASP A 38 13.97 26.28 41.51
CA ASP A 38 12.81 26.65 42.33
C ASP A 38 12.34 28.07 42.06
N GLU A 39 13.27 29.03 42.05
CA GLU A 39 12.98 30.41 41.64
C GLU A 39 12.38 30.50 40.23
N ASN A 40 12.91 29.73 39.27
CA ASN A 40 12.38 29.71 37.90
C ASN A 40 11.01 29.05 37.80
N TRP A 41 10.72 28.07 38.64
CA TRP A 41 9.45 27.35 38.63
C TRP A 41 8.32 28.18 39.24
N ASN A 42 8.64 28.96 40.28
CA ASN A 42 7.72 29.87 40.96
C ASN A 42 7.40 31.16 40.18
N ARG A 43 8.03 31.40 39.02
CA ARG A 43 7.67 32.50 38.12
C ARG A 43 6.38 32.19 37.37
N ARG A 44 5.56 33.21 37.10
CA ARG A 44 4.38 33.09 36.21
C ARG A 44 4.73 32.42 34.88
N VAL A 45 5.85 32.82 34.29
CA VAL A 45 6.41 32.16 33.10
C VAL A 45 7.67 31.41 33.51
N SER A 46 7.63 30.08 33.46
CA SER A 46 8.81 29.27 33.76
C SER A 46 9.78 29.26 32.60
N ARG A 47 11.06 29.44 32.91
CA ARG A 47 12.13 29.10 31.99
C ARG A 47 12.41 27.61 32.13
N ILE A 48 11.78 26.79 31.30
CA ILE A 48 12.14 25.37 31.18
C ILE A 48 13.61 25.31 30.77
N ALA A 49 14.42 24.58 31.54
CA ALA A 49 15.87 24.54 31.30
C ALA A 49 16.20 23.90 29.94
N ARG A 50 15.42 22.90 29.54
CA ARG A 50 15.54 22.20 28.25
C ARG A 50 14.25 21.44 27.95
N ILE A 51 13.72 21.64 26.75
CA ILE A 51 12.69 20.77 26.15
C ILE A 51 13.42 19.86 25.16
N SER A 52 13.26 18.55 25.30
CA SER A 52 13.88 17.59 24.37
C SER A 52 12.80 16.81 23.64
N LYS A 53 12.85 16.84 22.30
CA LYS A 53 12.00 16.00 21.45
C LYS A 53 12.62 14.61 21.33
N ILE A 54 11.85 13.58 21.62
CA ILE A 54 12.17 12.21 21.19
C ILE A 54 11.43 11.99 19.87
N ASN A 55 12.11 11.41 18.88
CA ASN A 55 11.51 11.12 17.57
C ASN A 55 11.49 9.60 17.33
N PRO A 56 10.63 8.86 18.04
CA PRO A 56 10.46 7.44 17.77
C PRO A 56 9.72 7.26 16.44
N ARG A 57 9.97 6.15 15.76
CA ARG A 57 9.32 5.81 14.48
C ARG A 57 7.80 5.57 14.62
N ASN A 58 7.34 5.31 15.84
CA ASN A 58 5.97 4.95 16.17
C ASN A 58 5.46 5.80 17.34
N ALA A 59 4.13 5.81 17.54
CA ALA A 59 3.51 6.48 18.68
C ALA A 59 3.98 5.87 20.01
N VAL A 60 4.66 6.68 20.83
CA VAL A 60 5.03 6.29 22.20
C VAL A 60 3.77 6.18 23.02
N VAL A 61 3.63 5.02 23.66
CA VAL A 61 2.56 4.73 24.62
C VAL A 61 2.95 5.27 25.99
N ASP A 62 4.20 5.03 26.42
CA ASP A 62 4.67 5.45 27.75
C ASP A 62 6.17 5.82 27.75
N MET A 63 6.56 6.72 28.65
CA MET A 63 7.93 7.24 28.81
C MET A 63 8.35 7.19 30.27
N GLN A 64 9.49 6.58 30.53
CA GLN A 64 10.06 6.49 31.86
C GLN A 64 11.54 6.90 31.87
N PRO A 65 11.99 7.75 32.80
CA PRO A 65 13.40 8.04 33.00
C PRO A 65 14.16 6.79 33.45
N LEU A 66 15.44 6.74 33.14
CA LEU A 66 16.34 5.69 33.59
C LEU A 66 17.60 6.32 34.17
N GLY A 67 17.44 6.90 35.36
CA GLY A 67 18.45 7.78 35.96
C GLY A 67 18.51 9.15 35.28
N ARG A 68 19.62 9.86 35.47
CA ARG A 68 19.77 11.26 35.02
C ARG A 68 19.89 11.42 33.50
N ASN A 69 20.45 10.40 32.86
CA ASN A 69 21.03 10.53 31.52
C ASN A 69 20.39 9.59 30.51
N TRP A 70 19.36 8.85 30.92
CA TRP A 70 18.69 7.88 30.05
C TRP A 70 17.18 8.01 30.17
N LEU A 71 16.49 7.60 29.10
CA LEU A 71 15.05 7.56 28.99
C LEU A 71 14.66 6.25 28.32
N VAL A 72 13.65 5.58 28.83
CA VAL A 72 13.01 4.44 28.19
C VAL A 72 11.66 4.87 27.65
N THR A 73 11.36 4.51 26.42
CA THR A 73 10.08 4.76 25.77
C THR A 73 9.50 3.44 25.30
N SER A 74 8.20 3.26 25.42
CA SER A 74 7.51 2.15 24.77
C SER A 74 6.64 2.65 23.62
N TYR A 75 6.53 1.90 22.53
CA TYR A 75 5.66 2.27 21.40
C TYR A 75 5.01 1.03 20.78
N ARG A 76 3.81 1.18 20.21
CA ARG A 76 3.15 0.08 19.48
C ARG A 76 3.74 -0.05 18.07
N SER A 77 3.95 -1.29 17.62
CA SER A 77 4.39 -1.53 16.24
C SER A 77 3.26 -1.25 15.24
N ARG A 78 3.56 -0.61 14.11
CA ARG A 78 2.59 -0.47 13.00
C ARG A 78 2.26 -1.88 12.48
N GLY A 79 0.98 -2.26 12.54
CA GLY A 79 0.49 -3.58 12.09
C GLY A 79 0.22 -4.60 13.20
N SER A 80 0.55 -4.29 14.46
CA SER A 80 0.21 -5.13 15.60
C SER A 80 -0.44 -4.28 16.69
N SER A 81 -1.74 -4.49 16.93
CA SER A 81 -2.45 -3.83 18.03
C SER A 81 -1.96 -4.27 19.41
N THR A 82 -1.19 -5.36 19.48
CA THR A 82 -0.85 -6.06 20.72
C THR A 82 0.64 -6.08 21.07
N THR A 83 1.55 -5.66 20.18
CA THR A 83 2.98 -5.64 20.49
C THR A 83 3.49 -4.23 20.82
N ILE A 84 4.06 -4.11 22.01
CA ILE A 84 4.78 -2.94 22.48
C ILE A 84 6.28 -3.20 22.35
N ASN A 85 6.97 -2.32 21.65
CA ASN A 85 8.42 -2.25 21.60
C ASN A 85 8.94 -1.33 22.69
N ILE A 86 10.11 -1.65 23.26
CA ILE A 86 10.78 -0.82 24.25
C ILE A 86 12.08 -0.29 23.66
N SER A 87 12.33 1.01 23.84
CA SER A 87 13.54 1.68 23.36
C SER A 87 14.19 2.51 24.46
N VAL A 88 15.51 2.41 24.59
CA VAL A 88 16.33 3.11 25.58
C VAL A 88 17.15 4.18 24.89
N TRP A 89 17.11 5.40 25.40
CA TRP A 89 17.69 6.61 24.82
C TRP A 89 18.70 7.21 25.78
N ARG A 90 19.79 7.76 25.26
CA ARG A 90 20.76 8.54 26.05
C ARG A 90 20.50 10.05 25.86
N LEU A 91 20.40 10.79 26.95
CA LEU A 91 20.02 12.22 26.99
C LEU A 91 21.21 13.18 26.96
N ASP A 92 22.40 12.65 27.26
CA ASP A 92 23.59 13.42 27.67
C ASP A 92 24.67 13.59 26.61
N THR A 93 24.43 13.12 25.38
CA THR A 93 25.37 13.37 24.29
C THR A 93 25.27 14.84 23.89
N ALA A 94 26.09 15.68 24.53
CA ALA A 94 26.44 16.98 23.97
C ALA A 94 26.92 16.75 22.52
N PRO A 95 26.50 17.56 21.55
CA PRO A 95 27.02 17.42 20.20
C PRO A 95 28.55 17.47 20.27
N PRO A 96 29.28 16.61 19.54
CA PRO A 96 30.71 16.84 19.34
C PRO A 96 30.87 18.27 18.82
N SER A 97 31.91 18.97 19.27
CA SER A 97 32.14 20.41 19.05
C SER A 97 32.25 20.84 17.57
N ASP A 98 32.05 19.94 16.61
CA ASP A 98 31.90 20.25 15.20
C ASP A 98 30.49 20.79 14.91
N LYS A 99 30.45 22.06 14.49
CA LYS A 99 29.27 22.92 14.35
C LYS A 99 28.27 22.50 13.26
N SER A 100 28.19 21.24 12.83
CA SER A 100 27.40 20.85 11.65
C SER A 100 26.39 19.71 11.82
N VAL A 101 26.04 19.28 13.04
CA VAL A 101 25.03 18.22 13.22
C VAL A 101 24.02 18.59 14.32
N GLY A 102 22.75 18.74 13.94
CA GLY A 102 21.64 18.89 14.88
C GLY A 102 21.49 17.63 15.74
N SER A 103 21.65 17.79 17.06
CA SER A 103 21.70 16.68 18.01
C SER A 103 20.31 16.05 18.23
N SER A 104 20.13 14.80 17.81
CA SER A 104 19.05 13.95 18.31
C SER A 104 19.58 13.02 19.39
N SER A 105 18.84 12.86 20.48
CA SER A 105 19.02 11.76 21.44
C SER A 105 19.18 10.45 20.67
N ALA A 106 20.26 9.72 20.90
CA ALA A 106 20.48 8.44 20.22
C ALA A 106 19.64 7.37 20.92
N CYS A 107 18.79 6.68 20.16
CA CYS A 107 18.24 5.41 20.60
C CYS A 107 19.39 4.40 20.62
N VAL A 108 19.58 3.76 21.76
CA VAL A 108 20.74 2.93 22.06
C VAL A 108 20.39 1.46 22.00
N ILE A 109 19.20 1.09 22.50
CA ILE A 109 18.72 -0.30 22.54
C ILE A 109 17.24 -0.27 22.18
N THR A 110 16.82 -1.12 21.25
CA THR A 110 15.42 -1.38 20.93
C THR A 110 15.17 -2.88 20.97
N PHE A 111 14.14 -3.32 21.67
CA PHE A 111 13.73 -4.73 21.68
C PHE A 111 12.21 -4.87 21.74
N GLU A 112 11.71 -5.96 21.16
CA GLU A 112 10.29 -6.32 21.12
C GLU A 112 10.01 -7.40 22.19
N PRO A 113 9.57 -7.03 23.40
CA PRO A 113 9.08 -8.01 24.34
C PRO A 113 7.80 -8.68 23.82
N VAL A 114 7.69 -9.99 24.00
CA VAL A 114 6.57 -10.77 23.48
C VAL A 114 5.25 -10.30 24.10
N ARG A 115 4.35 -9.76 23.27
CA ARG A 115 2.97 -9.34 23.62
C ARG A 115 2.87 -8.44 24.86
N ALA A 116 3.84 -7.56 25.06
CA ALA A 116 3.85 -6.61 26.17
C ALA A 116 2.69 -5.60 26.08
N PHE A 117 2.05 -5.30 27.21
CA PHE A 117 1.04 -4.24 27.34
C PHE A 117 1.44 -3.13 28.33
N SER A 118 2.36 -3.38 29.26
CA SER A 118 2.94 -2.35 30.14
C SER A 118 4.38 -2.69 30.52
N PHE A 119 5.15 -1.68 30.93
CA PHE A 119 6.51 -1.87 31.43
C PHE A 119 6.81 -0.90 32.57
N ASP A 120 7.79 -1.25 33.41
CA ASP A 120 8.38 -0.36 34.40
C ASP A 120 9.89 -0.53 34.44
N THR A 121 10.62 0.49 34.88
CA THR A 121 12.08 0.53 34.79
C THR A 121 12.73 0.96 36.08
N ALA A 122 13.89 0.39 36.40
CA ALA A 122 14.77 0.92 37.43
C ALA A 122 16.21 0.97 36.96
N PHE A 123 16.90 2.01 37.39
CA PHE A 123 18.30 2.25 37.06
C PHE A 123 19.19 2.21 38.28
N ARG A 124 20.34 1.54 38.16
CA ARG A 124 21.39 1.57 39.19
C ARG A 124 22.55 2.43 38.71
N GLU A 125 22.53 3.71 39.10
CA GLU A 125 23.44 4.77 38.63
C GLU A 125 24.94 4.44 38.80
N GLY A 126 25.33 3.62 39.78
CA GLY A 126 26.74 3.23 39.98
C GLY A 126 27.24 2.06 39.11
N GLN A 127 26.32 1.30 38.48
CA GLN A 127 26.68 0.12 37.69
C GLN A 127 26.36 0.28 36.20
N ASP A 128 25.71 1.38 35.80
CA ASP A 128 25.10 1.58 34.48
C ASP A 128 24.27 0.36 34.03
N ASN A 129 23.63 -0.29 35.00
CA ASN A 129 22.75 -1.41 34.77
C ASN A 129 21.31 -0.93 34.95
N ALA A 130 20.45 -1.36 34.03
CA ALA A 130 19.02 -1.09 34.10
C ALA A 130 18.24 -2.40 34.15
N LEU A 131 17.19 -2.43 34.96
CA LEU A 131 16.20 -3.49 34.97
C LEU A 131 14.93 -2.95 34.31
N ILE A 132 14.34 -3.73 33.41
CA ILE A 132 13.06 -3.44 32.79
C ILE A 132 12.11 -4.59 33.11
N SER A 133 11.03 -4.31 33.81
CA SER A 133 9.94 -5.24 34.04
C SER A 133 8.93 -5.02 32.95
N VAL A 134 8.51 -6.09 32.29
CA VAL A 134 7.50 -6.06 31.25
C VAL A 134 6.38 -7.01 31.62
N LEU A 135 5.15 -6.52 31.50
CA LEU A 135 3.95 -7.35 31.61
C LEU A 135 3.36 -7.51 30.21
N GLY A 136 3.13 -8.75 29.82
CA GLY A 136 2.60 -9.14 28.52
C GLY A 136 1.62 -10.31 28.59
N ALA A 137 0.98 -10.64 27.48
CA ALA A 137 0.20 -11.87 27.35
C ALA A 137 1.12 -13.03 26.99
N SER A 138 0.92 -14.21 27.57
CA SER A 138 1.76 -15.37 27.23
C SER A 138 1.61 -15.72 25.74
N PRO A 139 2.72 -15.99 25.02
CA PRO A 139 2.67 -16.43 23.63
C PRO A 139 1.99 -17.78 23.48
N VAL A 140 2.23 -18.68 24.43
CA VAL A 140 1.74 -20.07 24.42
C VAL A 140 0.30 -20.18 24.92
N ALA A 141 -0.09 -19.32 25.86
CA ALA A 141 -1.43 -19.30 26.45
C ALA A 141 -1.95 -17.86 26.51
N PRO A 142 -2.61 -17.33 25.45
CA PRO A 142 -3.03 -15.92 25.36
C PRO A 142 -3.91 -15.43 26.53
N HIS A 143 -4.58 -16.36 27.22
CA HIS A 143 -5.41 -16.10 28.39
C HIS A 143 -4.61 -16.01 29.71
N LYS A 144 -3.33 -16.35 29.70
CA LYS A 144 -2.41 -16.23 30.84
C LYS A 144 -1.54 -14.98 30.69
N GLY A 145 -1.35 -14.26 31.79
CA GLY A 145 -0.37 -13.18 31.85
C GLY A 145 1.07 -13.73 31.91
N GLN A 146 2.01 -12.98 31.35
CA GLN A 146 3.44 -13.25 31.38
C GLN A 146 4.15 -12.04 31.96
N TRP A 147 4.99 -12.26 32.97
CA TRP A 147 5.82 -11.24 33.58
C TRP A 147 7.29 -11.54 33.29
N THR A 148 7.94 -10.65 32.55
CA THR A 148 9.35 -10.78 32.17
C THR A 148 10.17 -9.65 32.80
N ILE A 149 11.39 -9.98 33.22
CA ILE A 149 12.35 -9.02 33.74
C ILE A 149 13.58 -9.10 32.85
N TYR A 150 13.90 -8.00 32.19
CA TYR A 150 15.10 -7.83 31.41
C TYR A 150 16.14 -7.05 32.21
N HIS A 151 17.39 -7.35 31.97
CA HIS A 151 18.50 -6.53 32.43
C HIS A 151 19.30 -6.04 31.23
N LEU A 152 19.63 -4.76 31.28
CA LEU A 152 20.36 -4.05 30.26
C LEU A 152 21.68 -3.56 30.84
N ASN A 153 22.76 -3.84 30.13
CA ASN A 153 24.07 -3.28 30.43
C ASN A 153 24.29 -2.02 29.58
N LEU A 154 24.22 -0.84 30.20
CA LEU A 154 24.41 0.45 29.54
C LEU A 154 25.90 0.88 29.52
N LYS A 155 26.83 0.06 30.03
CA LYS A 155 28.28 0.26 29.89
C LYS A 155 28.76 -0.16 28.50
N GLY A 156 28.35 0.54 27.46
CA GLY A 156 29.04 0.40 26.18
C GLY A 156 30.52 0.75 26.34
N ARG A 157 31.45 -0.12 25.91
CA ARG A 157 32.82 0.32 25.60
C ARG A 157 32.73 1.35 24.45
N ARG A 158 33.78 2.17 24.26
CA ARG A 158 33.86 3.15 23.16
C ARG A 158 34.61 2.53 21.96
N SER A 159 34.29 1.31 21.57
CA SER A 159 34.74 0.68 20.34
C SER A 159 33.74 0.95 19.20
N ILE A 160 34.26 1.02 17.99
CA ILE A 160 33.48 1.34 16.79
C ILE A 160 32.78 0.05 16.35
N GLY A 161 31.57 -0.18 16.84
CA GLY A 161 30.68 -1.30 16.45
C GLY A 161 29.80 -1.76 17.62
N ASN A 162 28.53 -1.30 17.67
CA ASN A 162 27.45 -1.68 18.62
C ASN A 162 27.91 -2.29 19.98
N ASP A 163 28.40 -1.44 20.88
CA ASP A 163 28.94 -1.85 22.19
C ASP A 163 27.91 -2.00 23.32
N TYR A 164 26.62 -1.77 23.07
CA TYR A 164 25.59 -1.97 24.09
C TYR A 164 25.14 -3.44 24.09
N GLY A 165 25.16 -4.08 25.26
CA GLY A 165 24.78 -5.49 25.37
C GLY A 165 23.30 -5.68 25.04
N GLU A 166 22.99 -6.76 24.31
CA GLU A 166 21.60 -7.17 24.10
C GLU A 166 20.88 -7.31 25.46
N PRO A 167 19.59 -6.93 25.54
CA PRO A 167 18.79 -7.17 26.73
C PRO A 167 18.83 -8.65 27.08
N TYR A 168 19.30 -8.99 28.29
CA TYR A 168 19.26 -10.37 28.74
C TYR A 168 18.02 -10.59 29.61
N LEU A 169 17.30 -11.66 29.33
CA LEU A 169 16.16 -12.09 30.13
C LEU A 169 16.68 -12.62 31.47
N VAL A 170 16.36 -11.93 32.57
CA VAL A 170 16.74 -12.31 33.94
C VAL A 170 15.81 -13.41 34.43
N LYS A 171 14.51 -13.19 34.26
CA LYS A 171 13.46 -14.07 34.77
C LYS A 171 12.20 -13.90 33.93
N GLU A 172 11.54 -15.02 33.70
CA GLU A 172 10.21 -15.10 33.13
C GLU A 172 9.33 -15.85 34.14
N LEU A 173 8.12 -15.35 34.35
CA LEU A 173 7.12 -15.97 35.20
C LEU A 173 5.79 -16.02 34.44
N LEU A 174 5.27 -17.23 34.23
CA LEU A 174 3.91 -17.44 33.75
C LEU A 174 2.95 -17.33 34.92
N VAL A 175 1.94 -16.47 34.80
CA VAL A 175 0.92 -16.29 35.84
C VAL A 175 -0.30 -17.10 35.45
N GLU A 176 -0.52 -18.22 36.17
CA GLU A 176 -1.53 -19.21 35.82
C GLU A 176 -2.97 -18.76 36.06
N HIS A 177 -3.18 -17.76 36.92
CA HIS A 177 -4.52 -17.29 37.24
C HIS A 177 -5.10 -16.52 36.06
N SER A 178 -6.37 -16.79 35.75
CA SER A 178 -7.20 -16.11 34.74
C SER A 178 -7.42 -14.61 34.99
N GLY A 179 -6.74 -14.03 35.99
CA GLY A 179 -6.75 -12.61 36.27
C GLY A 179 -5.75 -11.88 35.39
N VAL A 180 -6.21 -10.83 34.74
CA VAL A 180 -5.34 -9.91 34.00
C VAL A 180 -4.33 -9.30 34.99
N LEU A 181 -3.04 -9.37 34.67
CA LEU A 181 -2.00 -8.61 35.36
C LEU A 181 -2.17 -7.14 35.00
N TYR A 182 -2.39 -6.27 35.98
CA TYR A 182 -2.71 -4.86 35.71
C TYR A 182 -1.50 -3.93 35.82
N TYR A 183 -0.51 -4.24 36.66
CA TYR A 183 0.55 -3.30 36.99
C TYR A 183 1.82 -3.99 37.50
N SER A 184 2.99 -3.57 37.03
CA SER A 184 4.30 -3.94 37.55
C SER A 184 5.05 -2.69 37.98
N GLN A 185 5.94 -2.86 38.95
CA GLN A 185 6.85 -1.81 39.34
C GLN A 185 8.23 -2.34 39.71
N ILE A 186 9.27 -1.59 39.39
CA ILE A 186 10.62 -1.80 39.87
C ILE A 186 11.05 -0.63 40.75
N SER A 187 11.65 -0.96 41.89
CA SER A 187 12.39 -0.01 42.72
C SER A 187 13.70 -0.59 43.20
N GLY A 188 14.80 -0.11 42.60
CA GLY A 188 16.14 -0.62 42.88
C GLY A 188 16.25 -2.09 42.48
N PRO A 189 16.62 -3.02 43.39
CA PRO A 189 16.67 -4.45 43.09
C PRO A 189 15.32 -5.17 43.23
N ILE A 190 14.26 -4.46 43.65
CA ILE A 190 12.96 -5.07 43.97
C ILE A 190 12.03 -4.85 42.79
N VAL A 191 11.47 -5.94 42.30
CA VAL A 191 10.46 -5.97 41.24
C VAL A 191 9.19 -6.54 41.85
N ALA A 192 8.06 -5.86 41.72
CA ALA A 192 6.77 -6.37 42.16
C ALA A 192 5.74 -6.27 41.03
N ALA A 193 4.79 -7.20 41.02
CA ALA A 193 3.65 -7.21 40.12
C ALA A 193 2.38 -7.53 40.92
N ALA A 194 1.26 -6.95 40.50
CA ALA A 194 -0.05 -7.20 41.10
C ALA A 194 -0.90 -8.04 40.13
N VAL A 195 -1.44 -9.16 40.63
CA VAL A 195 -2.41 -10.02 39.93
C VAL A 195 -3.77 -9.86 40.59
N ASN A 196 -4.81 -9.62 39.80
CA ASN A 196 -6.23 -9.75 40.16
C ASN A 196 -6.70 -8.99 41.42
N PHE A 197 -7.38 -7.85 41.22
CA PHE A 197 -8.09 -7.15 42.30
C PHE A 197 -9.48 -6.74 41.83
N ASP A 198 -10.49 -6.94 42.68
CA ASP A 198 -11.86 -6.41 42.52
C ASP A 198 -11.94 -4.87 42.57
N CYS A 199 -10.80 -4.20 42.81
CA CYS A 199 -10.69 -2.75 42.79
C CYS A 199 -10.27 -2.30 41.39
N GLY A 200 -11.22 -1.80 40.59
CA GLY A 200 -11.02 -1.49 39.17
C GLY A 200 -9.92 -0.49 38.82
N ARG A 201 -9.31 0.20 39.81
CA ARG A 201 -8.16 1.09 39.64
C ARG A 201 -7.24 1.00 40.87
N MET A 202 -6.28 0.10 40.85
CA MET A 202 -5.23 -0.02 41.87
C MET A 202 -3.85 0.21 41.26
N GLN A 203 -3.02 1.00 41.95
CA GLN A 203 -1.62 1.24 41.63
C GLN A 203 -0.81 1.01 42.89
N PHE A 204 0.47 0.69 42.78
CA PHE A 204 1.36 0.63 43.93
C PHE A 204 2.70 1.29 43.63
N LYS A 205 3.35 1.78 44.70
CA LYS A 205 4.67 2.39 44.70
C LYS A 205 5.58 1.70 45.73
N ILE A 206 6.68 1.12 45.27
CA ILE A 206 7.70 0.49 46.10
C ILE A 206 8.66 1.58 46.60
N TYR A 207 8.77 1.69 47.92
CA TYR A 207 9.68 2.59 48.65
C TYR A 207 10.47 1.78 49.67
N PRO A 208 11.52 1.03 49.27
CA PRO A 208 12.23 0.09 50.13
C PRO A 208 12.55 0.69 51.52
N PRO A 209 12.10 0.09 52.65
CA PRO A 209 11.51 -1.26 52.80
C PRO A 209 9.97 -1.35 52.77
N TYR A 210 9.28 -0.33 52.28
CA TYR A 210 7.82 -0.22 52.27
C TYR A 210 7.23 -0.37 50.87
N ILE A 211 5.96 -0.74 50.80
CA ILE A 211 5.12 -0.62 49.61
C ILE A 211 3.92 0.26 49.95
N VAL A 212 3.55 1.15 49.04
CA VAL A 212 2.36 1.99 49.15
C VAL A 212 1.39 1.51 48.09
N ILE A 213 0.25 0.98 48.51
CA ILE A 213 -0.82 0.49 47.65
C ILE A 213 -1.92 1.53 47.65
N ILE A 214 -2.35 1.97 46.47
CA ILE A 214 -3.36 3.02 46.29
C ILE A 214 -4.44 2.42 45.42
N GLY A 215 -5.68 2.49 45.86
CA GLY A 215 -6.80 2.01 45.05
C GLY A 215 -8.06 2.83 45.27
N SER A 216 -8.93 2.83 44.27
CA SER A 216 -10.31 3.30 44.43
C SER A 216 -11.20 2.14 44.86
N HIS A 217 -11.96 2.33 45.94
CA HIS A 217 -12.89 1.33 46.48
C HIS A 217 -14.11 2.01 47.09
N PHE A 218 -15.30 1.73 46.55
CA PHE A 218 -16.57 2.39 46.90
C PHE A 218 -16.45 3.92 46.87
N GLU A 219 -15.97 4.46 45.75
CA GLU A 219 -15.83 5.91 45.55
C GLU A 219 -14.90 6.56 46.59
N LYS A 220 -13.97 5.81 47.18
CA LYS A 220 -12.98 6.37 48.10
C LYS A 220 -11.60 5.93 47.67
N ILE A 221 -10.63 6.81 47.81
CA ILE A 221 -9.23 6.41 47.69
C ILE A 221 -8.79 5.79 49.00
N LYS A 222 -8.27 4.58 48.92
CA LYS A 222 -7.58 3.90 50.01
C LYS A 222 -6.10 3.84 49.71
N VAL A 223 -5.29 4.27 50.67
CA VAL A 223 -3.83 4.16 50.62
C VAL A 223 -3.37 3.27 51.76
N HIS A 224 -2.81 2.12 51.45
CA HIS A 224 -2.21 1.21 52.42
C HIS A 224 -0.70 1.30 52.31
N VAL A 225 -0.03 1.67 53.40
CA VAL A 225 1.42 1.57 53.51
C VAL A 225 1.75 0.30 54.27
N ARG A 226 2.50 -0.61 53.65
CA ARG A 226 2.89 -1.89 54.25
C ARG A 226 4.40 -2.04 54.27
N ARG A 227 4.91 -2.74 55.28
CA ARG A 227 6.31 -3.19 55.27
C ARG A 227 6.43 -4.37 54.32
N MET A 228 7.42 -4.34 53.43
CA MET A 228 7.76 -5.51 52.64
C MET A 228 8.42 -6.57 53.53
N PRO A 229 8.17 -7.88 53.29
CA PRO A 229 8.80 -8.95 54.04
C PRO A 229 10.33 -8.82 54.08
N SER A 230 10.94 -8.93 55.26
CA SER A 230 12.38 -8.81 55.46
C SER A 230 13.19 -9.78 54.59
N LYS A 231 12.61 -10.94 54.25
CA LYS A 231 13.19 -11.95 53.35
C LYS A 231 13.51 -11.40 51.95
N ILE A 232 12.76 -10.40 51.46
CA ILE A 232 13.02 -9.75 50.15
C ILE A 232 14.37 -9.01 50.16
N PHE A 233 14.79 -8.51 51.33
CA PHE A 233 16.06 -7.79 51.50
C PHE A 233 17.22 -8.71 51.90
N SER A 234 16.98 -10.01 52.04
CA SER A 234 18.03 -10.97 52.39
C SER A 234 19.05 -11.05 51.26
N THR A 235 20.32 -10.77 51.57
CA THR A 235 21.44 -10.89 50.63
C THR A 235 21.88 -12.34 50.38
N LYS A 236 21.28 -13.32 51.08
CA LYS A 236 21.56 -14.74 50.84
C LYS A 236 21.12 -15.09 49.41
N THR A 237 22.09 -15.31 48.54
CA THR A 237 21.88 -15.80 47.17
C THR A 237 21.22 -17.17 47.24
N ILE A 238 19.95 -17.25 46.82
CA ILE A 238 19.30 -18.53 46.56
C ILE A 238 19.92 -19.08 45.27
N PRO A 239 20.39 -20.34 45.22
CA PRO A 239 20.94 -20.92 44.00
C PRO A 239 19.92 -20.84 42.86
N PRO A 240 20.32 -20.47 41.63
CA PRO A 240 19.38 -20.29 40.51
C PRO A 240 18.59 -21.57 40.16
N HIS A 241 19.12 -22.76 40.51
CA HIS A 241 18.45 -24.05 40.30
C HIS A 241 17.43 -24.44 41.38
N ALA A 242 17.26 -23.65 42.44
CA ALA A 242 16.34 -23.98 43.55
C ALA A 242 14.93 -23.39 43.38
N PHE A 243 14.62 -22.77 42.24
CA PHE A 243 13.30 -22.24 41.93
C PHE A 243 12.50 -23.24 41.07
N ASP A 244 12.09 -24.37 41.67
CA ASP A 244 10.93 -25.09 41.12
C ASP A 244 9.71 -24.18 41.26
N GLU A 245 8.97 -23.96 40.16
CA GLU A 245 7.82 -23.04 40.12
C GLU A 245 6.76 -23.36 41.20
N GLU A 246 6.69 -24.62 41.64
CA GLU A 246 5.79 -25.09 42.70
C GLU A 246 6.18 -24.61 44.13
N THR A 247 7.35 -24.00 44.31
CA THR A 247 7.89 -23.67 45.65
C THR A 247 8.02 -22.17 45.96
N ILE A 248 7.43 -21.27 45.16
CA ILE A 248 7.43 -19.83 45.48
C ILE A 248 6.72 -19.64 46.84
N PRO A 249 7.44 -19.23 47.90
CA PRO A 249 6.87 -19.22 49.24
C PRO A 249 5.77 -18.16 49.32
N LEU A 250 4.55 -18.59 49.63
CA LEU A 250 3.45 -17.68 49.92
C LEU A 250 3.76 -16.97 51.24
N VAL A 251 4.25 -15.73 51.17
CA VAL A 251 4.49 -14.91 52.35
C VAL A 251 3.25 -14.06 52.61
N LYS A 252 2.59 -14.31 53.74
CA LYS A 252 1.52 -13.43 54.23
C LYS A 252 2.13 -12.06 54.54
N TRP A 253 1.54 -11.01 53.99
CA TRP A 253 1.93 -9.64 54.32
C TRP A 253 1.63 -9.34 55.79
N ASP A 254 2.49 -8.53 56.41
CA ASP A 254 2.21 -7.93 57.72
C ASP A 254 1.00 -6.98 57.64
N SER A 255 0.45 -6.60 58.81
CA SER A 255 -0.59 -5.56 58.87
C SER A 255 -0.08 -4.25 58.28
N SER A 256 -1.02 -3.43 57.79
CA SER A 256 -0.72 -2.08 57.30
C SER A 256 -0.08 -1.24 58.40
N ILE A 257 1.04 -0.60 58.09
CA ILE A 257 1.66 0.39 58.98
C ILE A 257 0.71 1.56 59.16
N VAL A 258 0.14 2.04 58.05
CA VAL A 258 -0.87 3.08 58.04
C VAL A 258 -1.84 2.87 56.88
N GLU A 259 -3.11 3.15 57.15
CA GLU A 259 -4.19 3.20 56.18
C GLU A 259 -4.78 4.60 56.14
N TYR A 260 -4.89 5.15 54.93
CA TYR A 260 -5.62 6.37 54.68
C TYR A 260 -6.84 6.05 53.84
N GLU A 261 -7.96 6.66 54.18
CA GLU A 261 -9.21 6.58 53.44
C GLU A 261 -9.71 8.01 53.24
N THR A 262 -9.91 8.42 51.99
CA THR A 262 -10.48 9.74 51.67
C THR A 262 -11.98 9.78 51.96
N ALA A 263 -12.57 10.97 51.92
CA ALA A 263 -14.01 11.11 51.74
C ALA A 263 -14.47 10.45 50.43
N ARG A 264 -15.79 10.31 50.23
CA ARG A 264 -16.35 9.84 48.94
C ARG A 264 -16.02 10.84 47.83
N ILE A 265 -15.63 10.32 46.68
CA ILE A 265 -15.15 10.99 45.48
C ILE A 265 -15.74 10.23 44.28
N HIS A 266 -16.47 10.93 43.42
CA HIS A 266 -17.09 10.30 42.25
C HIS A 266 -16.17 10.38 41.03
N ASN A 267 -16.28 9.42 40.09
CA ASN A 267 -15.68 9.48 38.75
C ASN A 267 -14.21 9.98 38.67
N LEU A 268 -13.35 9.43 39.54
CA LEU A 268 -11.99 9.92 39.73
C LEU A 268 -10.96 9.30 38.79
N GLU A 269 -10.00 10.12 38.34
CA GLU A 269 -8.77 9.69 37.71
C GLU A 269 -7.58 9.92 38.67
N ILE A 270 -6.79 8.88 38.92
CA ILE A 270 -5.67 8.91 39.88
C ILE A 270 -4.37 9.06 39.10
N SER A 271 -3.66 10.17 39.34
CA SER A 271 -2.31 10.41 38.86
C SER A 271 -1.31 10.40 40.01
N ILE A 272 -0.30 9.55 39.92
CA ILE A 272 0.77 9.46 40.92
C ILE A 272 2.14 9.67 40.27
N PRO A 273 3.14 10.19 41.02
CA PRO A 273 4.50 10.30 40.53
C PRO A 273 5.01 8.99 39.91
N SER A 274 5.61 9.05 38.73
CA SER A 274 6.09 7.86 38.01
C SER A 274 7.24 7.18 38.76
N GLU A 275 8.19 7.94 39.31
CA GLU A 275 9.33 7.42 40.06
C GLU A 275 9.21 7.60 41.59
N PRO A 276 9.64 6.61 42.40
CA PRO A 276 9.82 6.80 43.84
C PRO A 276 11.08 7.62 44.17
N VAL A 277 11.05 8.48 45.19
CA VAL A 277 12.21 9.26 45.67
C VAL A 277 13.21 8.33 46.39
N TYR A 278 14.23 7.86 45.68
CA TYR A 278 15.25 6.93 46.23
C TYR A 278 16.27 7.54 47.21
N ALA A 279 16.33 8.87 47.33
CA ALA A 279 17.51 9.55 47.86
C ALA A 279 17.43 10.02 49.31
N SER A 280 16.27 9.98 49.98
CA SER A 280 16.17 10.26 51.41
C SER A 280 15.84 8.98 52.17
N SER A 281 16.62 8.71 53.23
CA SER A 281 16.44 7.59 54.16
C SER A 281 15.10 7.58 54.89
N ILE A 282 14.23 8.56 54.64
CA ILE A 282 12.88 8.67 55.17
C ILE A 282 12.01 9.27 54.05
N LEU A 283 11.02 8.52 53.60
CA LEU A 283 9.92 9.11 52.83
C LEU A 283 9.02 9.78 53.86
N ASP A 284 9.04 11.10 53.98
CA ASP A 284 8.18 11.78 54.96
C ASP A 284 6.72 11.74 54.52
N SER A 285 6.49 11.72 53.20
CA SER A 285 5.17 11.68 52.61
C SER A 285 5.19 11.24 51.15
N PHE A 286 4.03 10.91 50.62
CA PHE A 286 3.79 10.59 49.22
C PHE A 286 2.60 11.40 48.70
N THR A 287 2.66 11.85 47.44
CA THR A 287 1.66 12.75 46.85
C THR A 287 0.81 12.03 45.79
N VAL A 288 -0.50 12.23 45.84
CA VAL A 288 -1.48 11.75 44.85
C VAL A 288 -2.22 12.95 44.30
N MET A 289 -2.33 13.04 42.97
CA MET A 289 -3.24 13.96 42.31
C MET A 289 -4.49 13.18 41.91
N ILE A 290 -5.65 13.72 42.26
CA ILE A 290 -6.97 13.25 41.83
C ILE A 290 -7.57 14.30 40.92
N ASN A 291 -7.85 13.91 39.68
CA ASN A 291 -8.66 14.71 38.78
C ASN A 291 -10.11 14.22 38.90
N HIS A 292 -11.00 15.11 39.34
CA HIS A 292 -12.43 14.84 39.35
C HIS A 292 -12.96 15.05 37.93
N SER A 293 -13.82 14.15 37.44
CA SER A 293 -14.25 14.20 36.04
C SER A 293 -14.79 15.59 35.69
N PRO A 294 -14.23 16.26 34.68
CA PRO A 294 -14.65 17.61 34.27
C PRO A 294 -16.07 17.63 33.70
N PHE A 295 -16.60 16.46 33.35
CA PHE A 295 -17.96 16.26 32.86
C PHE A 295 -18.95 15.94 33.98
N SER A 296 -18.48 15.83 35.23
CA SER A 296 -19.36 15.67 36.39
C SER A 296 -20.03 17.02 36.70
N PRO A 297 -21.37 17.11 36.64
CA PRO A 297 -22.10 18.35 36.96
C PRO A 297 -21.98 18.75 38.44
N ILE A 298 -21.49 17.85 39.29
CA ILE A 298 -21.36 18.04 40.74
C ILE A 298 -20.00 18.65 41.08
N GLU A 299 -18.93 18.17 40.43
CA GLU A 299 -17.55 18.46 40.84
C GLU A 299 -16.86 19.52 39.97
N ASN A 300 -17.48 19.99 38.88
CA ASN A 300 -17.06 21.15 38.07
C ASN A 300 -15.54 21.23 37.80
N GLY A 301 -14.90 20.10 37.50
CA GLY A 301 -13.47 20.06 37.23
C GLY A 301 -12.64 20.53 38.44
N VAL A 302 -12.81 19.90 39.59
CA VAL A 302 -11.89 20.09 40.72
C VAL A 302 -10.69 19.15 40.55
N VAL A 303 -9.51 19.63 40.93
CA VAL A 303 -8.30 18.81 41.07
C VAL A 303 -7.82 18.89 42.51
N ASP A 304 -7.69 17.72 43.12
CA ASP A 304 -7.26 17.57 44.51
C ASP A 304 -5.88 16.93 44.59
N ILE A 305 -5.01 17.51 45.41
CA ILE A 305 -3.68 16.99 45.73
C ILE A 305 -3.67 16.51 47.17
N TYR A 306 -3.52 15.22 47.33
CA TYR A 306 -3.37 14.58 48.63
C TYR A 306 -1.92 14.32 48.92
N GLN A 307 -1.51 14.60 50.15
CA GLN A 307 -0.21 14.23 50.66
C GLN A 307 -0.42 13.29 51.84
N PHE A 308 0.12 12.08 51.73
CA PHE A 308 -0.01 11.03 52.73
C PHE A 308 1.31 10.90 53.47
N PRO A 309 1.39 11.29 54.76
CA PRO A 309 2.62 11.14 55.53
C PRO A 309 2.97 9.65 55.68
N ILE A 310 4.25 9.32 55.67
CA ILE A 310 4.72 7.96 55.96
C ILE A 310 5.49 7.98 57.28
N ASP A 311 4.73 8.02 58.37
CA ASP A 311 5.29 7.91 59.71
C ASP A 311 5.50 6.43 60.06
N THR A 312 6.70 5.94 59.79
CA THR A 312 7.08 4.54 60.03
C THR A 312 7.25 4.19 61.51
N SER A 313 7.26 5.20 62.39
CA SER A 313 7.39 5.01 63.84
C SER A 313 6.09 4.51 64.47
N LYS A 314 4.94 4.72 63.80
CA LYS A 314 3.63 4.30 64.26
C LYS A 314 3.12 3.14 63.38
N ARG A 315 2.45 2.16 63.96
CA ARG A 315 1.87 1.01 63.25
C ARG A 315 0.36 0.97 63.45
N ASP A 316 -0.33 0.34 62.49
CA ASP A 316 -1.78 0.12 62.49
C ASP A 316 -2.60 1.41 62.63
N LEU A 317 -2.07 2.54 62.16
CA LEU A 317 -2.81 3.79 62.13
C LEU A 317 -3.85 3.76 61.02
N ARG A 318 -5.07 4.22 61.31
CA ARG A 318 -6.11 4.39 60.31
C ARG A 318 -6.66 5.79 60.36
N PHE A 319 -6.61 6.48 59.22
CA PHE A 319 -7.16 7.81 59.04
C PHE A 319 -8.33 7.73 58.06
N THR A 320 -9.52 8.12 58.51
CA THR A 320 -10.71 8.26 57.66
C THR A 320 -10.94 9.72 57.30
N ASP A 321 -11.58 9.95 56.17
CA ASP A 321 -11.89 11.28 55.64
C ASP A 321 -10.64 12.16 55.45
N TRP A 322 -9.55 11.54 54.96
CA TRP A 322 -8.33 12.25 54.63
C TRP A 322 -8.63 13.35 53.61
N LYS A 323 -8.21 14.58 53.91
CA LYS A 323 -8.51 15.77 53.10
C LYS A 323 -7.38 16.10 52.13
N PRO A 324 -7.70 16.70 50.97
CA PRO A 324 -6.68 17.23 50.09
C PRO A 324 -5.89 18.31 50.81
N VAL A 325 -4.58 18.31 50.56
CA VAL A 325 -3.69 19.37 51.05
C VAL A 325 -3.82 20.61 50.17
N HIS A 326 -4.07 20.40 48.88
CA HIS A 326 -4.27 21.46 47.90
C HIS A 326 -5.43 21.11 46.99
N THR A 327 -6.25 22.10 46.67
CA THR A 327 -7.39 21.97 45.75
C THR A 327 -7.38 23.17 44.81
N PHE A 328 -7.57 22.91 43.51
CA PHE A 328 -7.77 23.97 42.52
C PHE A 328 -8.82 23.55 41.49
N THR A 329 -9.42 24.54 40.84
CA THR A 329 -10.45 24.31 39.80
C THR A 329 -9.84 24.44 38.41
N ILE A 330 -10.25 23.57 37.51
CA ILE A 330 -10.03 23.67 36.06
C ILE A 330 -11.31 24.21 35.39
N PRO A 331 -11.22 24.84 34.22
CA PRO A 331 -12.41 25.27 33.48
C PRO A 331 -13.33 24.08 33.17
N PRO A 332 -14.66 24.28 33.03
CA PRO A 332 -15.55 23.22 32.58
C PRO A 332 -15.24 22.80 31.15
N ASN A 333 -15.61 21.57 30.78
CA ASN A 333 -15.39 21.00 29.43
C ASN A 333 -13.90 21.00 29.00
N VAL A 334 -12.99 20.72 29.92
CA VAL A 334 -11.58 20.49 29.59
C VAL A 334 -11.14 19.10 30.02
N SER A 335 -10.29 18.41 29.26
CA SER A 335 -9.59 17.21 29.73
C SER A 335 -8.15 17.52 30.10
N LEU A 336 -7.61 16.77 31.05
CA LEU A 336 -6.24 16.89 31.52
C LEU A 336 -5.45 15.66 31.09
N GLU A 337 -5.05 15.58 29.83
CA GLU A 337 -4.32 14.42 29.34
C GLU A 337 -3.30 14.81 28.26
N PRO A 338 -2.01 14.41 28.40
CA PRO A 338 -1.42 13.66 29.53
C PRO A 338 -1.07 14.51 30.77
N ILE A 339 -1.06 13.92 31.97
CA ILE A 339 -0.58 14.51 33.25
C ILE A 339 0.75 13.89 33.68
N CYS A 340 1.67 14.68 34.23
CA CYS A 340 2.90 14.19 34.84
C CYS A 340 3.18 14.88 36.18
N VAL A 341 3.13 14.12 37.27
CA VAL A 341 3.51 14.58 38.62
C VAL A 341 5.00 14.35 38.83
N GLY A 342 5.71 15.40 39.23
CA GLY A 342 7.12 15.35 39.56
C GLY A 342 7.42 14.38 40.71
N LYS A 343 8.63 13.84 40.73
CA LYS A 343 9.09 12.82 41.68
C LYS A 343 8.90 13.20 43.16
N ALA A 344 9.10 14.46 43.52
CA ALA A 344 8.91 14.99 44.87
C ALA A 344 7.45 15.36 45.17
N GLY A 345 6.56 15.31 44.18
CA GLY A 345 5.15 15.66 44.30
C GLY A 345 4.90 17.17 44.45
N LYS A 346 5.92 18.02 44.32
CA LYS A 346 5.77 19.47 44.50
C LYS A 346 5.39 20.20 43.22
N ARG A 347 5.50 19.52 42.08
CA ARG A 347 5.25 20.11 40.77
C ARG A 347 4.49 19.12 39.91
N VAL A 348 3.60 19.62 39.09
CA VAL A 348 2.89 18.83 38.08
C VAL A 348 2.81 19.64 36.79
N VAL A 349 2.88 18.94 35.66
CA VAL A 349 2.69 19.51 34.32
C VAL A 349 1.65 18.64 33.62
N TRP A 350 0.74 19.26 32.89
CA TRP A 350 -0.27 18.53 32.13
C TRP A 350 -0.62 19.27 30.85
N LEU A 351 -1.19 18.54 29.89
CA LEU A 351 -1.82 19.13 28.73
C LEU A 351 -3.32 19.31 29.02
N LEU A 352 -3.79 20.54 28.92
CA LEU A 352 -5.19 20.92 29.05
C LEU A 352 -5.78 21.02 27.65
N HIS A 353 -6.84 20.25 27.37
CA HIS A 353 -7.58 20.28 26.11
C HIS A 353 -8.97 20.87 26.34
N GLU A 354 -9.23 22.02 25.73
CA GLU A 354 -10.52 22.70 25.77
C GLU A 354 -11.44 22.15 24.67
N TRP A 355 -12.46 21.38 25.05
CA TRP A 355 -13.33 20.69 24.08
C TRP A 355 -14.20 21.64 23.24
N ASN A 356 -14.44 22.86 23.73
CA ASN A 356 -15.32 23.82 23.05
C ASN A 356 -14.66 24.45 21.81
N ASN A 357 -13.33 24.60 21.79
CA ASN A 357 -12.57 25.28 20.75
C ASN A 357 -11.39 24.46 20.20
N ASP A 358 -11.21 23.23 20.69
CA ASP A 358 -10.08 22.35 20.39
C ASP A 358 -8.71 22.99 20.68
N ALA A 359 -8.67 23.90 21.67
CA ALA A 359 -7.43 24.54 22.10
C ALA A 359 -6.66 23.65 23.09
N TYR A 360 -5.33 23.67 22.97
CA TYR A 360 -4.44 22.89 23.82
C TYR A 360 -3.44 23.79 24.54
N HIS A 361 -3.42 23.71 25.86
CA HIS A 361 -2.57 24.50 26.74
C HIS A 361 -1.66 23.58 27.55
N LEU A 362 -0.36 23.86 27.53
CA LEU A 362 0.58 23.14 28.39
C LEU A 362 0.63 23.86 29.74
N MET A 363 0.09 23.24 30.77
CA MET A 363 -0.12 23.82 32.09
C MET A 363 0.93 23.32 33.09
N LYS A 364 1.17 24.08 34.16
CA LYS A 364 1.92 23.64 35.33
C LYS A 364 1.24 24.04 36.63
N ALA A 365 1.50 23.30 37.69
CA ALA A 365 1.20 23.72 39.06
C ALA A 365 2.40 23.47 39.99
N THR A 366 2.47 24.29 41.04
CA THR A 366 3.51 24.20 42.08
C THR A 366 2.86 24.20 43.46
N PHE A 367 3.28 23.25 44.28
CA PHE A 367 2.75 22.98 45.61
C PHE A 367 3.83 23.31 46.64
N PRO A 368 3.70 24.42 47.40
CA PRO A 368 4.63 24.75 48.47
C PRO A 368 4.58 23.66 49.55
N LYS A 369 5.66 23.56 50.35
CA LYS A 369 5.72 22.57 51.43
C LYS A 369 4.62 22.86 52.45
N THR A 370 3.90 21.81 52.85
CA THR A 370 2.86 21.82 53.87
C THR A 370 3.35 22.51 55.15
N GLY A 371 2.64 23.54 55.62
CA GLY A 371 2.91 24.23 56.88
C GLY A 371 3.37 25.69 56.79
N ASP A 372 3.54 26.25 55.58
CA ASP A 372 3.76 27.70 55.42
C ASP A 372 2.48 28.40 54.94
N PRO A 373 1.62 28.89 55.87
CA PRO A 373 0.38 29.59 55.52
C PRO A 373 0.62 30.96 54.85
N SER A 374 1.87 31.45 54.79
CA SER A 374 2.20 32.74 54.20
C SER A 374 2.42 32.68 52.67
N LEU A 375 2.62 31.48 52.12
CA LEU A 375 2.74 31.28 50.67
C LEU A 375 1.36 31.08 50.05
N HIS A 376 0.88 32.14 49.40
CA HIS A 376 -0.35 32.21 48.59
C HIS A 376 -0.45 31.09 47.52
N PRO A 377 -1.67 30.80 47.01
CA PRO A 377 -2.08 29.49 46.50
C PRO A 377 -1.28 29.04 45.28
N HIS A 378 -1.25 27.73 45.09
CA HIS A 378 -0.64 27.00 43.98
C HIS A 378 -0.62 27.80 42.70
N LEU A 379 0.58 28.04 42.17
CA LEU A 379 0.73 28.72 40.89
C LEU A 379 0.29 27.74 39.79
N VAL A 380 -1.01 27.72 39.50
CA VAL A 380 -1.60 27.04 38.33
C VAL A 380 -1.62 28.03 37.18
N VAL A 381 -0.72 27.84 36.22
CA VAL A 381 -0.55 28.76 35.08
C VAL A 381 -0.06 27.98 33.85
N ASP A 382 -0.19 28.59 32.68
CA ASP A 382 0.47 28.11 31.46
C ASP A 382 1.98 27.96 31.72
N LEU A 383 2.51 26.80 31.37
CA LEU A 383 3.95 26.53 31.46
C LEU A 383 4.73 27.49 30.57
N GLN A 384 4.15 27.83 29.42
CA GLN A 384 4.68 28.78 28.46
C GLN A 384 3.52 29.64 27.93
N PRO A 385 3.64 30.99 27.94
CA PRO A 385 2.57 31.86 27.44
C PRO A 385 2.33 31.61 25.94
N PRO A 386 1.09 31.79 25.45
CA PRO A 386 0.71 31.53 24.06
C PRO A 386 1.59 32.24 23.02
N GLU A 387 2.20 33.39 23.38
CA GLU A 387 3.02 34.17 22.44
C GLU A 387 4.41 33.56 22.21
N LEU A 388 4.89 32.66 23.07
CA LEU A 388 6.16 31.98 22.88
C LEU A 388 5.88 30.65 22.19
N PRO A 389 6.28 30.45 20.92
CA PRO A 389 6.04 29.18 20.24
C PRO A 389 6.84 28.07 20.93
N LEU A 390 6.14 27.02 21.34
CA LEU A 390 6.77 25.75 21.70
C LEU A 390 7.43 25.16 20.44
N PRO A 391 8.47 24.31 20.58
CA PRO A 391 9.08 23.62 19.44
C PRO A 391 8.15 22.56 18.79
N PHE A 392 6.90 22.51 19.21
CA PHE A 392 5.83 21.63 18.75
C PHE A 392 4.47 22.28 19.05
N GLU A 393 3.43 21.83 18.35
CA GLU A 393 2.06 22.20 18.72
C GLU A 393 1.60 21.34 19.90
N PRO A 394 1.05 21.92 20.98
CA PRO A 394 0.63 21.17 22.17
C PRO A 394 -0.27 19.96 21.86
N ARG A 395 -1.16 20.06 20.86
CA ARG A 395 -2.04 18.96 20.40
C ARG A 395 -1.29 17.71 19.92
N ASP A 396 -0.04 17.86 19.50
CA ASP A 396 0.78 16.74 19.05
C ASP A 396 1.36 15.93 20.23
N CYS A 397 1.22 16.41 21.47
CA CYS A 397 1.80 15.79 22.63
C CYS A 397 0.93 14.64 23.14
N LYS A 398 1.43 13.39 23.00
CA LYS A 398 0.72 12.18 23.49
C LYS A 398 1.19 11.69 24.86
N ALA A 399 2.40 12.06 25.26
CA ALA A 399 2.97 11.68 26.55
C ALA A 399 3.89 12.80 27.05
N LEU A 400 3.90 13.00 28.38
CA LEU A 400 4.73 13.98 29.09
C LEU A 400 5.53 13.30 30.19
N TYR A 401 6.77 13.73 30.37
CA TYR A 401 7.59 13.36 31.53
C TYR A 401 8.33 14.58 32.09
N LEU A 402 8.22 14.79 33.40
CA LEU A 402 8.84 15.88 34.14
C LEU A 402 9.98 15.35 35.02
N GLU A 403 11.21 15.70 34.68
CA GLU A 403 12.33 15.57 35.60
C GLU A 403 12.32 16.81 36.51
N GLU A 404 11.78 16.64 37.72
CA GLU A 404 11.46 17.75 38.62
C GLU A 404 12.72 18.46 39.17
N ALA A 405 13.83 17.73 39.36
CA ALA A 405 15.04 18.24 40.00
C ALA A 405 15.90 19.13 39.09
N SER A 406 15.72 19.03 37.78
CA SER A 406 16.39 19.82 36.73
C SER A 406 15.42 20.69 35.93
N GLY A 407 14.11 20.45 36.06
CA GLY A 407 13.08 21.19 35.33
C GLY A 407 13.08 20.87 33.84
N ARG A 408 13.48 19.65 33.47
CA ARG A 408 13.44 19.17 32.08
C ARG A 408 12.07 18.56 31.82
N LEU A 409 11.45 19.02 30.73
CA LEU A 409 10.22 18.42 30.23
C LEU A 409 10.54 17.64 28.95
N PHE A 410 10.15 16.37 28.94
CA PHE A 410 10.21 15.50 27.79
C PHE A 410 8.80 15.28 27.27
N TYR A 411 8.64 15.31 25.96
CA TYR A 411 7.36 15.11 25.31
C TYR A 411 7.52 14.18 24.12
N ASN A 412 6.47 13.39 23.85
CA ASN A 412 6.38 12.63 22.61
C ASN A 412 5.45 13.34 21.62
N ARG A 413 5.96 13.63 20.42
CA ARG A 413 5.17 14.18 19.31
C ARG A 413 4.57 13.03 18.52
N THR A 414 3.27 13.09 18.20
CA THR A 414 2.69 12.21 17.18
C THR A 414 3.54 12.33 15.92
N SER A 415 4.08 11.21 15.45
CA SER A 415 4.93 11.22 14.28
C SER A 415 4.12 11.81 13.13
N ILE A 416 4.60 12.88 12.48
CA ILE A 416 4.03 13.46 11.25
C ILE A 416 3.93 12.42 10.09
N LEU A 417 4.30 11.16 10.33
CA LEU A 417 4.24 10.04 9.39
C LEU A 417 2.80 9.55 9.10
N ASP A 418 1.77 10.24 9.59
CA ASP A 418 0.40 10.10 9.08
C ASP A 418 0.12 11.06 7.89
N MET A 419 1.06 11.95 7.56
CA MET A 419 1.21 12.41 6.18
C MET A 419 1.88 11.29 5.37
N PRO A 420 1.44 11.01 4.13
CA PRO A 420 1.97 9.94 3.31
C PRO A 420 3.48 10.08 3.18
N LEU A 421 4.22 9.26 3.95
CA LEU A 421 5.67 9.33 4.04
C LEU A 421 6.30 9.17 2.67
N VAL A 422 5.69 8.29 1.87
CA VAL A 422 6.09 7.99 0.51
C VAL A 422 5.95 9.23 -0.38
N GLU A 423 4.83 9.94 -0.34
CA GLU A 423 4.65 11.17 -1.11
C GLU A 423 5.64 12.27 -0.72
N ASN A 424 5.92 12.44 0.58
CA ASN A 424 6.91 13.42 1.04
C ASN A 424 8.36 13.01 0.75
N LEU A 425 8.66 11.70 0.73
CA LEU A 425 9.96 11.17 0.31
C LEU A 425 10.15 11.21 -1.22
N VAL A 426 9.06 11.29 -1.98
CA VAL A 426 9.06 11.29 -3.44
C VAL A 426 9.05 12.72 -4.01
N THR A 427 8.38 13.66 -3.35
CA THR A 427 8.37 15.07 -3.75
C THR A 427 9.74 15.72 -3.49
N LYS A 428 10.56 15.72 -4.56
CA LYS A 428 11.96 16.21 -4.59
C LYS A 428 12.18 17.58 -3.93
N GLU A 429 11.19 18.47 -3.96
CA GLU A 429 11.36 19.85 -3.47
C GLU A 429 11.64 19.92 -1.97
N LYS A 430 11.04 19.07 -1.13
CA LYS A 430 11.23 19.14 0.32
C LYS A 430 12.48 18.42 0.81
N LEU A 431 12.92 17.36 0.13
CA LEU A 431 14.10 16.57 0.53
C LEU A 431 15.43 17.26 0.27
N SER A 432 15.50 18.17 -0.70
CA SER A 432 16.71 18.94 -1.00
C SER A 432 17.17 19.87 0.13
N THR A 433 16.29 20.12 1.12
CA THR A 433 16.56 21.06 2.22
C THR A 433 17.44 20.48 3.34
N CYS A 434 17.59 19.15 3.44
CA CYS A 434 18.42 18.51 4.47
C CYS A 434 19.18 17.29 3.92
N ARG A 435 20.51 17.40 3.82
CA ARG A 435 21.40 16.31 3.34
C ARG A 435 21.19 14.98 4.09
N ILE A 436 20.94 15.03 5.40
CA ILE A 436 20.73 13.81 6.20
C ILE A 436 19.45 13.08 5.78
N ILE A 437 18.37 13.80 5.48
CA ILE A 437 17.11 13.20 5.05
C ILE A 437 17.25 12.69 3.61
N HIS A 438 17.98 13.42 2.76
CA HIS A 438 18.35 12.95 1.43
C HIS A 438 19.12 11.62 1.50
N ASP A 439 20.18 11.54 2.32
CA ASP A 439 20.99 10.34 2.47
C ASP A 439 20.16 9.17 3.03
N LEU A 440 19.35 9.42 4.06
CA LEU A 440 18.43 8.42 4.61
C LEU A 440 17.44 7.91 3.54
N GLY A 441 16.87 8.82 2.76
CA GLY A 441 15.97 8.53 1.63
C GLY A 441 16.64 7.90 0.42
N THR A 442 17.95 7.65 0.46
CA THR A 442 18.68 6.87 -0.56
C THR A 442 19.12 5.49 -0.06
N THR A 443 18.95 5.17 1.23
CA THR A 443 19.37 3.88 1.78
C THR A 443 18.45 2.73 1.38
N ASN A 444 19.05 1.56 1.05
CA ASN A 444 18.32 0.30 0.84
C ASN A 444 17.39 -0.01 2.01
N TYR A 445 17.87 0.19 3.23
CA TYR A 445 17.11 -0.10 4.44
C TYR A 445 15.73 0.56 4.44
N VAL A 446 15.62 1.85 4.13
CA VAL A 446 14.33 2.55 4.12
C VAL A 446 13.39 1.96 3.08
N TRP A 447 13.84 1.82 1.82
CA TRP A 447 12.97 1.39 0.73
C TRP A 447 12.52 -0.08 0.81
N HIS A 448 13.28 -0.97 1.46
CA HIS A 448 12.84 -2.34 1.70
C HIS A 448 11.88 -2.51 2.88
N HIS A 449 11.79 -1.52 3.78
CA HIS A 449 10.96 -1.59 4.99
C HIS A 449 9.72 -0.69 4.93
N ILE A 450 9.58 0.17 3.91
CA ILE A 450 8.34 0.89 3.68
C ILE A 450 7.31 -0.11 3.16
N ASP A 451 6.16 -0.18 3.85
CA ASP A 451 4.99 -0.89 3.36
C ASP A 451 4.42 -0.11 2.17
N ILE A 452 4.69 -0.60 0.96
CA ILE A 452 4.27 0.04 -0.28
C ILE A 452 3.04 -0.71 -0.78
N ASP A 453 1.87 -0.15 -0.48
CA ASP A 453 0.60 -0.67 -0.96
C ASP A 453 0.29 -0.17 -2.38
N LEU A 454 1.26 -0.22 -3.29
CA LEU A 454 1.10 0.20 -4.69
C LEU A 454 1.43 -0.95 -5.64
N PRO A 455 0.80 -1.03 -6.83
CA PRO A 455 1.17 -1.97 -7.87
C PRO A 455 2.54 -1.59 -8.43
N LEU A 456 3.58 -2.11 -7.80
CA LEU A 456 4.95 -1.88 -8.24
C LEU A 456 5.19 -2.70 -9.49
N ASP A 457 5.52 -2.01 -10.57
CA ASP A 457 6.09 -2.65 -11.74
C ASP A 457 7.48 -3.14 -11.34
N ILE A 458 7.62 -4.40 -10.94
CA ILE A 458 8.84 -5.06 -10.47
C ILE A 458 8.69 -6.57 -10.74
N ASP A 459 9.56 -7.18 -11.54
CA ASP A 459 9.54 -8.64 -11.74
C ASP A 459 10.63 -9.41 -10.95
N ARG A 460 11.24 -8.80 -9.93
CA ARG A 460 12.21 -9.46 -9.02
C ARG A 460 11.68 -9.47 -7.60
N ARG A 461 12.23 -10.33 -6.73
CA ARG A 461 11.94 -10.23 -5.29
C ARG A 461 12.36 -8.86 -4.82
N LEU A 462 11.51 -8.21 -4.01
CA LEU A 462 11.77 -6.86 -3.52
C LEU A 462 13.12 -6.77 -2.78
N ALA A 463 13.56 -7.86 -2.12
CA ALA A 463 14.84 -7.97 -1.42
C ALA A 463 16.08 -7.89 -2.34
N ASP A 464 15.94 -8.21 -3.64
CA ASP A 464 17.06 -8.25 -4.58
C ASP A 464 17.30 -6.90 -5.30
N LEU A 465 16.45 -5.91 -5.04
CA LEU A 465 16.46 -4.62 -5.73
C LEU A 465 17.22 -3.57 -4.93
N SER A 466 17.93 -2.67 -5.62
CA SER A 466 18.49 -1.51 -4.95
C SER A 466 17.38 -0.56 -4.49
N ALA A 467 17.63 0.24 -3.45
CA ALA A 467 16.74 1.35 -3.06
C ALA A 467 16.42 2.26 -4.23
N SER A 468 17.38 2.48 -5.14
CA SER A 468 17.18 3.33 -6.30
C SER A 468 16.15 2.76 -7.27
N ASP A 469 16.12 1.43 -7.43
CA ASP A 469 15.17 0.74 -8.30
C ASP A 469 13.79 0.66 -7.66
N ILE A 470 13.72 0.36 -6.36
CA ILE A 470 12.46 0.39 -5.59
C ILE A 470 11.89 1.80 -5.63
N LYS A 471 12.70 2.82 -5.32
CA LYS A 471 12.30 4.23 -5.39
C LYS A 471 11.78 4.59 -6.77
N ARG A 472 12.48 4.21 -7.85
CA ARG A 472 12.03 4.49 -9.22
C ARG A 472 10.68 3.84 -9.51
N SER A 473 10.49 2.58 -9.11
CA SER A 473 9.22 1.87 -9.28
C SER A 473 8.09 2.49 -8.47
N VAL A 474 8.35 2.86 -7.21
CA VAL A 474 7.38 3.56 -6.33
C VAL A 474 6.96 4.90 -6.92
N ILE A 475 7.91 5.69 -7.42
CA ILE A 475 7.61 6.98 -8.05
C ILE A 475 6.73 6.77 -9.29
N SER A 476 7.04 5.77 -10.11
CA SER A 476 6.21 5.43 -11.27
C SER A 476 4.81 4.99 -10.85
N ALA A 477 4.70 4.13 -9.84
CA ALA A 477 3.42 3.66 -9.32
C ALA A 477 2.58 4.79 -8.70
N LEU A 478 3.20 5.74 -7.99
CA LEU A 478 2.52 6.93 -7.46
C LEU A 478 2.03 7.86 -8.56
N LYS A 479 2.85 8.12 -9.59
CA LYS A 479 2.42 8.92 -10.75
C LYS A 479 1.26 8.26 -11.48
N LEU A 480 1.31 6.92 -11.54
CA LEU A 480 0.25 6.13 -12.14
C LEU A 480 -1.02 6.25 -11.28
N GLU A 481 -0.93 6.08 -9.96
CA GLU A 481 -2.02 6.31 -9.00
C GLU A 481 -2.65 7.69 -9.19
N GLU A 482 -1.84 8.74 -9.19
CA GLU A 482 -2.30 10.12 -9.41
C GLU A 482 -3.01 10.28 -10.77
N ASN A 483 -2.56 9.57 -11.81
CA ASN A 483 -3.23 9.60 -13.10
C ASN A 483 -4.59 8.88 -13.08
N TRP A 484 -4.71 7.78 -12.34
CA TRP A 484 -5.97 7.05 -12.16
C TRP A 484 -6.97 7.78 -11.26
N ASP A 485 -6.47 8.53 -10.28
CA ASP A 485 -7.31 9.31 -9.37
C ASP A 485 -7.95 10.53 -10.05
N ARG A 486 -7.44 10.94 -11.23
CA ARG A 486 -8.08 11.97 -12.04
C ARG A 486 -9.50 11.55 -12.45
N PRO A 487 -10.42 12.51 -12.64
CA PRO A 487 -11.75 12.21 -13.20
C PRO A 487 -11.64 11.56 -14.59
N VAL A 488 -10.66 11.99 -15.37
CA VAL A 488 -10.34 11.45 -16.69
C VAL A 488 -8.84 11.15 -16.72
N PRO A 489 -8.44 9.86 -16.74
CA PRO A 489 -7.03 9.48 -16.82
C PRO A 489 -6.38 10.02 -18.09
N ARG A 490 -5.13 10.50 -18.01
CA ARG A 490 -4.39 10.92 -19.19
C ARG A 490 -3.75 9.72 -19.86
N ILE A 491 -4.15 9.45 -21.09
CA ILE A 491 -3.50 8.45 -21.95
C ILE A 491 -2.22 9.07 -22.49
N SER A 492 -1.08 8.46 -22.18
CA SER A 492 0.23 8.96 -22.61
C SER A 492 0.54 8.63 -24.06
N ARG A 493 0.10 7.45 -24.53
CA ARG A 493 0.37 6.93 -25.87
C ARG A 493 -0.72 5.95 -26.28
N VAL A 494 -1.14 6.02 -27.54
CA VAL A 494 -1.95 5.00 -28.22
C VAL A 494 -1.10 4.45 -29.36
N SER A 495 -0.96 3.14 -29.42
CA SER A 495 -0.22 2.44 -30.47
C SER A 495 -1.13 1.40 -31.09
N GLN A 496 -1.27 1.42 -32.40
CA GLN A 496 -1.92 0.34 -33.13
C GLN A 496 -0.94 -0.82 -33.30
N ILE A 497 -1.38 -2.02 -32.96
CA ILE A 497 -0.67 -3.27 -33.26
C ILE A 497 -1.40 -3.87 -34.46
N SER A 498 -0.88 -3.61 -35.66
CA SER A 498 -1.45 -4.21 -36.86
C SER A 498 -0.80 -5.57 -37.09
N PRO A 499 -1.57 -6.66 -37.18
CA PRO A 499 -1.03 -7.93 -37.66
C PRO A 499 -0.45 -7.73 -39.07
N ARG A 500 0.61 -8.45 -39.42
CA ARG A 500 1.18 -8.39 -40.78
C ARG A 500 0.17 -8.77 -41.87
N ASN A 501 -0.86 -9.53 -41.51
CA ASN A 501 -1.97 -9.91 -42.38
C ASN A 501 -3.24 -9.23 -41.88
N GLU A 502 -3.84 -8.39 -42.72
CA GLU A 502 -5.04 -7.58 -42.42
C GLU A 502 -6.29 -8.44 -42.15
N ASP A 503 -6.27 -9.73 -42.50
CA ASP A 503 -7.39 -10.68 -42.36
C ASP A 503 -7.45 -11.42 -41.00
N MET A 504 -6.66 -11.01 -39.99
CA MET A 504 -6.52 -11.75 -38.73
C MET A 504 -7.20 -11.05 -37.55
N ASP A 505 -8.26 -11.66 -37.01
CA ASP A 505 -8.85 -11.24 -35.74
C ASP A 505 -7.99 -11.70 -34.56
N HIS A 506 -7.65 -10.77 -33.67
CA HIS A 506 -7.05 -11.06 -32.37
C HIS A 506 -8.11 -11.67 -31.44
N GLU A 507 -7.88 -12.88 -30.94
CA GLU A 507 -8.83 -13.58 -30.06
C GLU A 507 -8.47 -13.44 -28.58
N GLN A 508 -7.19 -13.61 -28.27
CA GLN A 508 -6.67 -13.61 -26.91
C GLN A 508 -5.36 -12.81 -26.85
N MET A 509 -5.20 -12.00 -25.81
CA MET A 509 -4.02 -11.17 -25.57
C MET A 509 -3.48 -11.38 -24.15
N GLN A 510 -2.17 -11.52 -24.02
CA GLN A 510 -1.52 -11.66 -22.71
C GLN A 510 -0.12 -11.01 -22.67
N PRO A 511 0.11 -9.97 -21.87
CA PRO A 511 1.41 -9.38 -21.67
C PRO A 511 2.31 -10.29 -20.84
N LEU A 512 3.57 -10.29 -21.25
CA LEU A 512 4.65 -11.06 -20.68
C LEU A 512 5.68 -10.12 -20.06
N GLY A 513 5.52 -9.87 -18.76
CA GLY A 513 6.30 -8.84 -18.08
C GLY A 513 5.99 -7.45 -18.65
N ARG A 514 7.01 -6.59 -18.71
CA ARG A 514 6.85 -5.17 -19.09
C ARG A 514 6.89 -4.88 -20.57
N ASN A 515 7.60 -5.70 -21.34
CA ASN A 515 7.99 -5.31 -22.70
C ASN A 515 7.44 -6.27 -23.75
N TRP A 516 6.68 -7.28 -23.36
CA TRP A 516 6.21 -8.29 -24.29
C TRP A 516 4.70 -8.44 -24.22
N LEU A 517 4.08 -8.74 -25.36
CA LEU A 517 2.69 -9.15 -25.49
C LEU A 517 2.65 -10.38 -26.38
N VAL A 518 1.90 -11.39 -25.97
CA VAL A 518 1.54 -12.52 -26.82
C VAL A 518 0.10 -12.28 -27.26
N THR A 519 -0.16 -12.42 -28.55
CA THR A 519 -1.51 -12.41 -29.10
C THR A 519 -1.76 -13.73 -29.82
N SER A 520 -2.94 -14.30 -29.66
CA SER A 520 -3.45 -15.34 -30.55
C SER A 520 -4.36 -14.69 -31.57
N ASN A 521 -4.19 -15.13 -32.82
CA ASN A 521 -5.05 -14.74 -33.91
C ASN A 521 -5.60 -16.00 -34.55
N ARG A 522 -6.87 -16.01 -34.95
CA ARG A 522 -7.36 -17.05 -35.85
C ARG A 522 -7.26 -16.54 -37.28
N ILE A 523 -6.61 -17.33 -38.11
CA ILE A 523 -6.80 -17.21 -39.55
C ILE A 523 -8.19 -17.79 -39.87
N ARG A 524 -8.76 -17.49 -41.04
CA ARG A 524 -10.05 -18.01 -41.52
C ARG A 524 -10.28 -19.52 -41.29
N ASP A 525 -9.22 -20.29 -41.04
CA ASP A 525 -9.30 -21.65 -40.48
C ASP A 525 -9.51 -21.61 -38.94
N PRO A 526 -10.71 -21.91 -38.42
CA PRO A 526 -11.03 -21.82 -37.00
C PRO A 526 -10.19 -22.76 -36.11
N TRP A 527 -9.42 -23.67 -36.70
CA TRP A 527 -8.57 -24.64 -36.00
C TRP A 527 -7.12 -24.19 -35.84
N ARG A 528 -6.70 -23.17 -36.60
CA ARG A 528 -5.33 -22.68 -36.59
C ARG A 528 -5.26 -21.39 -35.81
N ILE A 529 -4.60 -21.47 -34.65
CA ILE A 529 -4.18 -20.29 -33.93
C ILE A 529 -2.80 -19.90 -34.41
N HIS A 530 -2.61 -18.62 -34.69
CA HIS A 530 -1.32 -17.98 -34.87
C HIS A 530 -0.95 -17.24 -33.60
N LEU A 531 0.14 -17.65 -32.97
CA LEU A 531 0.69 -16.92 -31.83
C LEU A 531 1.71 -15.91 -32.35
N SER A 532 1.50 -14.65 -32.02
CA SER A 532 2.43 -13.56 -32.33
C SER A 532 2.94 -12.94 -31.04
N MET A 533 4.25 -12.69 -30.99
CA MET A 533 4.90 -12.03 -29.87
C MET A 533 5.40 -10.66 -30.28
N TRP A 534 5.04 -9.66 -29.47
CA TRP A 534 5.30 -8.26 -29.74
C TRP A 534 6.24 -7.71 -28.67
N HIS A 535 7.25 -6.96 -29.08
CA HIS A 535 8.13 -6.24 -28.17
C HIS A 535 7.77 -4.74 -28.14
N PHE A 536 7.59 -4.19 -26.94
CA PHE A 536 7.40 -2.76 -26.70
C PHE A 536 8.65 -2.23 -26.04
N ASP A 537 9.50 -1.57 -26.82
CA ASP A 537 10.59 -0.81 -26.24
C ASP A 537 10.04 0.48 -25.62
N THR A 538 10.30 0.67 -24.34
CA THR A 538 9.91 1.87 -23.57
C THR A 538 10.97 2.95 -23.59
N ALA A 539 12.18 2.65 -24.10
CA ALA A 539 13.31 3.56 -24.01
C ALA A 539 13.37 4.60 -25.15
N SER A 540 12.67 4.38 -26.27
CA SER A 540 12.62 5.38 -27.35
C SER A 540 11.64 6.50 -26.98
N ASN A 541 12.19 7.62 -26.51
CA ASN A 541 11.44 8.87 -26.31
C ASN A 541 10.96 9.51 -27.62
N ASP A 542 11.32 8.96 -28.78
CA ASP A 542 10.83 9.44 -30.06
C ASP A 542 9.37 9.03 -30.25
N ASN A 543 8.47 10.01 -30.17
CA ASN A 543 7.05 9.92 -30.51
C ASN A 543 6.79 9.47 -31.96
N THR A 544 7.83 9.17 -32.75
CA THR A 544 7.66 8.58 -34.07
C THR A 544 7.06 7.19 -33.92
N ILE A 545 5.94 6.99 -34.60
CA ILE A 545 5.17 5.75 -34.74
C ILE A 545 6.03 4.72 -35.47
N VAL A 546 7.09 4.22 -34.83
CA VAL A 546 7.81 3.05 -35.32
C VAL A 546 7.04 1.88 -34.73
N GLY A 547 6.28 1.19 -35.58
CA GLY A 547 5.47 0.04 -35.20
C GLY A 547 6.30 -0.94 -34.37
N SER A 548 5.75 -1.39 -33.25
CA SER A 548 6.38 -2.45 -32.45
C SER A 548 6.60 -3.65 -33.36
N PRO A 549 7.86 -4.06 -33.62
CA PRO A 549 8.09 -5.20 -34.49
C PRO A 549 7.47 -6.44 -33.83
N CYS A 550 6.62 -7.13 -34.59
CA CYS A 550 6.29 -8.52 -34.28
C CYS A 550 7.61 -9.29 -34.27
N ALA A 551 8.04 -9.73 -33.09
CA ALA A 551 9.30 -10.40 -32.89
C ALA A 551 9.25 -11.80 -33.50
N ILE A 552 8.20 -12.56 -33.19
CA ILE A 552 8.05 -13.97 -33.58
C ILE A 552 6.58 -14.26 -33.86
N THR A 553 6.30 -15.00 -34.93
CA THR A 553 4.99 -15.58 -35.19
C THR A 553 5.16 -17.07 -35.43
N PHE A 554 4.32 -17.90 -34.82
CA PHE A 554 4.30 -19.34 -35.08
C PHE A 554 2.89 -19.94 -35.00
N GLU A 555 2.68 -21.01 -35.75
CA GLU A 555 1.44 -21.79 -35.80
C GLU A 555 1.56 -23.01 -34.88
N PRO A 556 0.98 -23.01 -33.65
CA PRO A 556 0.72 -24.24 -32.93
C PRO A 556 -0.12 -25.21 -33.78
N ARG A 557 0.22 -26.51 -33.71
CA ARG A 557 -0.44 -27.56 -34.51
C ARG A 557 -1.97 -27.57 -34.37
N GLN A 558 -2.47 -27.32 -33.15
CA GLN A 558 -3.88 -27.20 -32.79
C GLN A 558 -4.00 -26.32 -31.54
N GLY A 559 -4.92 -25.37 -31.51
CA GLY A 559 -5.09 -24.47 -30.37
C GLY A 559 -6.50 -23.87 -30.28
N GLN A 560 -7.00 -23.66 -29.07
CA GLN A 560 -8.20 -22.88 -28.79
C GLN A 560 -7.89 -21.71 -27.86
N ASN A 561 -7.13 -21.97 -26.81
CA ASN A 561 -6.69 -20.99 -25.82
C ASN A 561 -5.19 -21.16 -25.58
N PHE A 562 -4.54 -20.08 -25.20
CA PHE A 562 -3.16 -20.12 -24.72
C PHE A 562 -3.02 -19.40 -23.39
N GLU A 563 -1.97 -19.73 -22.66
CA GLU A 563 -1.53 -18.98 -21.48
C GLU A 563 -0.02 -18.86 -21.54
N ALA A 564 0.51 -17.74 -21.10
CA ALA A 564 1.91 -17.41 -21.25
C ALA A 564 2.45 -16.77 -19.97
N ALA A 565 3.67 -17.15 -19.59
CA ALA A 565 4.40 -16.47 -18.51
C ALA A 565 5.84 -16.17 -18.92
N PHE A 566 6.36 -15.07 -18.36
CA PHE A 566 7.74 -14.65 -18.56
C PHE A 566 8.64 -15.23 -17.46
N GLN A 567 9.67 -15.98 -17.85
CA GLN A 567 10.69 -16.53 -16.97
C GLN A 567 11.94 -15.65 -17.01
N LYS A 568 11.96 -14.68 -16.10
CA LYS A 568 13.00 -13.64 -16.07
C LYS A 568 14.42 -14.16 -15.90
N GLU A 569 14.63 -15.19 -15.06
CA GLU A 569 15.97 -15.75 -14.79
C GLU A 569 16.63 -16.30 -16.05
N GLN A 570 15.83 -16.87 -16.97
CA GLN A 570 16.32 -17.44 -18.22
C GLN A 570 16.09 -16.50 -19.42
N ASN A 571 15.40 -15.38 -19.19
CA ASN A 571 14.88 -14.49 -20.22
C ASN A 571 14.11 -15.27 -21.30
N THR A 572 13.20 -16.15 -20.88
CA THR A 572 12.42 -17.00 -21.78
C THR A 572 10.93 -16.79 -21.56
N ALA A 573 10.13 -16.89 -22.61
CA ALA A 573 8.67 -17.04 -22.49
C ALA A 573 8.32 -18.53 -22.46
N VAL A 574 7.41 -18.91 -21.58
CA VAL A 574 6.76 -20.21 -21.63
C VAL A 574 5.32 -19.99 -22.05
N ILE A 575 4.88 -20.69 -23.09
CA ILE A 575 3.53 -20.57 -23.64
C ILE A 575 2.89 -21.95 -23.62
N SER A 576 1.83 -22.11 -22.84
CA SER A 576 0.97 -23.27 -22.83
C SER A 576 -0.16 -23.07 -23.82
N VAL A 577 -0.36 -24.03 -24.73
CA VAL A 577 -1.41 -24.01 -25.74
C VAL A 577 -2.29 -25.24 -25.54
N LEU A 578 -3.60 -25.02 -25.47
CA LEU A 578 -4.59 -26.08 -25.42
C LEU A 578 -5.16 -26.32 -26.81
N GLY A 579 -4.83 -27.44 -27.42
CA GLY A 579 -5.47 -27.93 -28.64
C GLY A 579 -6.77 -28.65 -28.31
N GLY A 580 -7.90 -28.09 -28.77
CA GLY A 580 -9.21 -28.74 -28.66
C GLY A 580 -9.66 -29.35 -29.98
N SER A 581 -10.15 -30.59 -29.93
CA SER A 581 -10.82 -31.26 -31.05
C SER A 581 -12.33 -31.24 -30.84
N LEU A 582 -13.00 -30.14 -31.24
CA LEU A 582 -14.45 -29.97 -31.05
C LEU A 582 -15.32 -30.82 -31.98
N TYR A 583 -14.78 -31.36 -33.06
CA TYR A 583 -15.54 -32.24 -33.96
C TYR A 583 -15.11 -33.67 -33.75
N PHE A 584 -16.06 -34.53 -33.43
CA PHE A 584 -15.93 -35.98 -33.56
C PHE A 584 -15.40 -36.29 -34.96
N SER A 585 -14.10 -36.51 -35.09
CA SER A 585 -13.60 -37.11 -36.32
C SER A 585 -14.36 -38.43 -36.49
N PRO A 586 -14.89 -38.74 -37.69
CA PRO A 586 -15.50 -40.04 -37.96
C PRO A 586 -14.56 -41.22 -37.65
N SER A 587 -13.25 -40.97 -37.57
CA SER A 587 -12.24 -41.94 -37.15
C SER A 587 -12.19 -42.23 -35.64
N GLY A 588 -12.99 -41.54 -34.81
CA GLY A 588 -13.16 -41.83 -33.38
C GLY A 588 -11.98 -41.49 -32.46
N ILE A 589 -10.88 -40.93 -33.00
CA ILE A 589 -9.68 -40.59 -32.22
C ILE A 589 -9.54 -39.06 -32.16
N ASN A 590 -10.37 -38.42 -31.35
CA ASN A 590 -10.17 -37.03 -30.96
C ASN A 590 -9.17 -36.99 -29.80
N ARG A 591 -7.94 -36.58 -30.07
CA ARG A 591 -6.94 -36.33 -29.04
C ARG A 591 -6.85 -34.83 -28.83
N SER A 592 -7.33 -34.35 -27.69
CA SER A 592 -6.97 -33.03 -27.20
C SER A 592 -5.47 -33.05 -26.85
N ILE A 593 -4.72 -32.08 -27.38
CA ILE A 593 -3.27 -32.01 -27.23
C ILE A 593 -2.95 -30.79 -26.39
N TRP A 594 -2.20 -31.01 -25.32
CA TRP A 594 -1.61 -29.92 -24.55
C TRP A 594 -0.15 -29.75 -24.98
N THR A 595 0.21 -28.56 -25.47
CA THR A 595 1.57 -28.27 -25.91
C THR A 595 2.14 -27.09 -25.12
N VAL A 596 3.33 -27.28 -24.56
CA VAL A 596 4.07 -26.21 -23.87
C VAL A 596 5.29 -25.87 -24.69
N TYR A 597 5.33 -24.62 -25.16
CA TYR A 597 6.43 -24.02 -25.89
C TYR A 597 7.35 -23.28 -24.93
N LYS A 598 8.64 -23.29 -25.23
CA LYS A 598 9.61 -22.39 -24.63
C LYS A 598 10.27 -21.57 -25.73
N LEU A 599 10.44 -20.29 -25.44
CA LEU A 599 11.01 -19.36 -26.38
C LEU A 599 12.06 -18.48 -25.69
N GLY A 600 13.26 -18.44 -26.24
CA GLY A 600 14.31 -17.51 -25.82
C GLY A 600 13.99 -16.08 -26.23
N LEU A 601 14.00 -15.14 -25.28
CA LEU A 601 13.84 -13.70 -25.56
C LEU A 601 15.20 -12.97 -25.58
N GLN A 602 16.31 -13.71 -25.65
CA GLN A 602 17.65 -13.13 -25.75
C GLN A 602 17.88 -12.66 -27.19
N GLY A 603 18.17 -11.36 -27.40
CA GLY A 603 18.55 -10.81 -28.71
C GLY A 603 17.79 -9.57 -29.19
N GLY A 604 16.73 -9.15 -28.50
CA GLY A 604 15.80 -8.11 -28.99
C GLY A 604 16.32 -6.66 -29.11
N HIS A 605 17.62 -6.39 -28.92
CA HIS A 605 18.17 -5.03 -29.08
C HIS A 605 18.68 -4.74 -30.50
N SER A 606 18.84 -5.75 -31.35
CA SER A 606 19.16 -5.56 -32.77
C SER A 606 18.02 -6.11 -33.63
N LEU A 607 17.47 -5.27 -34.51
CA LEU A 607 16.41 -5.63 -35.46
C LEU A 607 16.80 -6.77 -36.42
N ASP A 608 18.10 -7.08 -36.52
CA ASP A 608 18.66 -8.08 -37.44
C ASP A 608 18.85 -9.48 -36.83
N HIS A 609 18.56 -9.70 -35.55
CA HIS A 609 18.70 -11.03 -34.95
C HIS A 609 17.43 -11.86 -35.17
N THR A 610 17.58 -12.97 -35.90
CA THR A 610 16.59 -14.05 -35.94
C THR A 610 16.43 -14.60 -34.54
N PHE A 611 15.23 -14.44 -33.95
CA PHE A 611 14.89 -15.11 -32.70
C PHE A 611 15.05 -16.62 -32.84
N GLU A 612 15.43 -17.30 -31.75
CA GLU A 612 15.39 -18.76 -31.71
C GLU A 612 13.96 -19.24 -32.02
N GLU A 613 13.84 -20.24 -32.89
CA GLU A 613 12.54 -20.84 -33.16
C GLU A 613 11.90 -21.36 -31.86
N PRO A 614 10.60 -21.13 -31.64
CA PRO A 614 9.91 -21.66 -30.48
C PRO A 614 10.01 -23.18 -30.49
N TYR A 615 10.60 -23.77 -29.45
CA TYR A 615 10.74 -25.21 -29.36
C TYR A 615 9.67 -25.79 -28.44
N ILE A 616 9.15 -26.95 -28.82
CA ILE A 616 8.17 -27.70 -28.03
C ILE A 616 8.93 -28.31 -26.84
N MET A 617 8.69 -27.78 -25.65
CA MET A 617 9.23 -28.34 -24.42
C MET A 617 8.53 -29.64 -24.07
N LYS A 618 7.19 -29.65 -24.19
CA LYS A 618 6.38 -30.84 -23.92
C LYS A 618 5.13 -30.85 -24.77
N GLU A 619 4.81 -32.02 -25.30
CA GLU A 619 3.53 -32.34 -25.89
C GLU A 619 2.91 -33.48 -25.07
N TYR A 620 1.65 -33.30 -24.66
CA TYR A 620 0.89 -34.29 -23.94
C TYR A 620 -0.43 -34.52 -24.66
N ALA A 621 -0.52 -35.63 -25.38
CA ALA A 621 -1.76 -36.09 -25.98
C ALA A 621 -2.57 -36.86 -24.94
N ILE A 622 -3.83 -36.49 -24.76
CA ILE A 622 -4.72 -37.24 -23.86
C ILE A 622 -5.11 -38.54 -24.56
N GLU A 623 -4.83 -39.67 -23.92
CA GLU A 623 -5.05 -41.01 -24.48
C GLU A 623 -6.54 -41.45 -24.47
N HIS A 624 -7.43 -40.69 -23.82
CA HIS A 624 -8.82 -41.06 -23.51
C HIS A 624 -9.80 -39.88 -23.77
N SER A 625 -11.12 -40.11 -23.62
CA SER A 625 -12.24 -39.15 -23.81
C SER A 625 -12.27 -37.99 -22.79
N GLY A 626 -11.18 -37.23 -22.71
CA GLY A 626 -11.06 -36.08 -21.84
C GLY A 626 -10.94 -34.75 -22.58
N VAL A 627 -11.46 -33.69 -21.96
CA VAL A 627 -11.38 -32.31 -22.44
C VAL A 627 -10.44 -31.52 -21.54
N LEU A 628 -9.55 -30.74 -22.13
CA LEU A 628 -8.74 -29.76 -21.41
C LEU A 628 -9.54 -28.47 -21.32
N CYS A 629 -9.88 -28.02 -20.12
CA CYS A 629 -10.78 -26.88 -19.95
C CYS A 629 -10.01 -25.55 -19.90
N CYS A 630 -8.94 -25.50 -19.12
CA CYS A 630 -8.16 -24.29 -18.89
C CYS A 630 -6.70 -24.66 -18.63
N SER A 631 -5.80 -23.73 -18.95
CA SER A 631 -4.38 -23.84 -18.64
C SER A 631 -4.00 -22.64 -17.80
N GLN A 632 -2.88 -22.71 -17.10
CA GLN A 632 -2.25 -21.56 -16.47
C GLN A 632 -0.75 -21.75 -16.51
N VAL A 633 -0.02 -20.69 -16.81
CA VAL A 633 1.44 -20.64 -16.66
C VAL A 633 1.79 -19.65 -15.55
N SER A 634 2.68 -20.03 -14.64
CA SER A 634 3.18 -19.11 -13.59
C SER A 634 4.63 -19.43 -13.23
N GLY A 635 5.52 -18.49 -13.55
CA GLY A 635 6.93 -18.56 -13.20
C GLY A 635 7.67 -19.79 -13.78
N PRO A 636 8.69 -20.31 -13.06
CA PRO A 636 9.52 -21.44 -13.52
C PRO A 636 8.88 -22.83 -13.39
N ILE A 637 7.73 -22.96 -12.70
CA ILE A 637 7.47 -24.19 -11.92
C ILE A 637 6.19 -24.94 -12.27
N ALA A 638 5.16 -24.32 -12.82
CA ALA A 638 3.96 -25.09 -13.12
C ALA A 638 3.22 -24.49 -14.31
N VAL A 639 3.05 -25.33 -15.32
CA VAL A 639 1.87 -25.24 -16.17
C VAL A 639 0.83 -26.19 -15.59
N ALA A 640 -0.31 -25.67 -15.18
CA ALA A 640 -1.44 -26.45 -14.71
C ALA A 640 -2.47 -26.52 -15.82
N THR A 641 -2.99 -27.71 -16.10
CA THR A 641 -4.12 -27.86 -17.02
C THR A 641 -5.15 -28.78 -16.40
N LEU A 642 -6.42 -28.35 -16.39
CA LEU A 642 -7.53 -29.14 -15.90
C LEU A 642 -8.01 -30.10 -16.98
N LEU A 643 -7.97 -31.39 -16.68
CA LEU A 643 -8.44 -32.49 -17.50
C LEU A 643 -9.75 -33.03 -16.92
N VAL A 644 -10.82 -32.90 -17.70
CA VAL A 644 -12.13 -33.46 -17.37
C VAL A 644 -12.29 -34.75 -18.15
N ARG A 645 -12.42 -35.89 -17.45
CA ARG A 645 -12.73 -37.18 -18.08
C ARG A 645 -14.17 -37.55 -17.80
N ALA A 646 -14.93 -37.76 -18.88
CA ALA A 646 -16.16 -38.51 -18.80
C ALA A 646 -15.79 -39.99 -18.57
N ASN A 647 -16.24 -40.57 -17.45
CA ASN A 647 -16.18 -42.01 -17.28
C ASN A 647 -17.22 -42.69 -18.18
N GLU A 648 -17.19 -44.03 -18.27
CA GLU A 648 -18.21 -44.81 -18.96
C GLU A 648 -19.63 -44.53 -18.41
N ASP A 649 -19.73 -44.15 -17.14
CA ASP A 649 -20.94 -43.61 -16.54
C ASP A 649 -20.97 -42.07 -16.68
N PRO A 650 -21.87 -41.49 -17.50
CA PRO A 650 -21.97 -40.06 -17.73
C PRO A 650 -22.31 -39.27 -16.44
N SER A 651 -22.76 -39.94 -15.38
CA SER A 651 -23.01 -39.31 -14.08
C SER A 651 -21.73 -39.07 -13.26
N THR A 652 -20.59 -39.67 -13.65
CA THR A 652 -19.33 -39.54 -12.92
C THR A 652 -18.27 -38.88 -13.78
N THR A 653 -18.10 -37.58 -13.57
CA THR A 653 -17.00 -36.82 -14.19
C THR A 653 -15.81 -36.80 -13.23
N THR A 654 -14.63 -37.22 -13.70
CA THR A 654 -13.40 -37.12 -12.91
C THR A 654 -12.56 -35.96 -13.40
N TYR A 655 -12.04 -35.19 -12.45
CA TYR A 655 -11.19 -34.04 -12.73
C TYR A 655 -9.76 -34.36 -12.29
N GLN A 656 -8.82 -34.15 -13.20
CA GLN A 656 -7.38 -34.31 -12.97
C GLN A 656 -6.68 -33.00 -13.29
N ILE A 657 -5.69 -32.63 -12.51
CA ILE A 657 -4.83 -31.48 -12.80
C ILE A 657 -3.47 -32.00 -13.25
N LEU A 658 -3.07 -31.64 -14.45
CA LEU A 658 -1.73 -31.90 -14.98
C LEU A 658 -0.82 -30.75 -14.56
N LEU A 659 0.23 -31.04 -13.79
CA LEU A 659 1.24 -30.05 -13.40
C LEU A 659 2.56 -30.36 -14.10
N LEU A 660 3.07 -29.43 -14.90
CA LEU A 660 4.40 -29.52 -15.52
C LEU A 660 5.36 -28.51 -14.90
N ASN A 661 6.45 -28.99 -14.31
CA ASN A 661 7.57 -28.13 -13.97
C ASN A 661 8.48 -27.94 -15.18
N THR A 662 8.50 -26.71 -15.71
CA THR A 662 9.22 -26.37 -16.95
C THR A 662 10.74 -26.33 -16.80
N ASN A 663 11.26 -26.27 -15.58
CA ASN A 663 12.69 -26.37 -15.32
C ASN A 663 13.17 -27.83 -15.25
N THR A 664 12.32 -28.72 -14.72
CA THR A 664 12.69 -30.12 -14.46
C THR A 664 12.08 -31.10 -15.46
N ASN A 665 11.16 -30.63 -16.31
CA ASN A 665 10.30 -31.43 -17.19
C ASN A 665 9.47 -32.51 -16.47
N VAL A 666 9.35 -32.43 -15.14
CA VAL A 666 8.54 -33.36 -14.34
C VAL A 666 7.06 -33.05 -14.56
N ILE A 667 6.29 -34.07 -14.90
CA ILE A 667 4.83 -34.02 -15.00
C ILE A 667 4.24 -34.81 -13.86
N LEU A 668 3.31 -34.17 -13.13
CA LEU A 668 2.50 -34.82 -12.12
C LEU A 668 1.04 -34.80 -12.57
N LYS A 669 0.35 -35.93 -12.34
CA LYS A 669 -1.11 -36.00 -12.40
C LYS A 669 -1.62 -35.90 -10.98
N VAL A 670 -2.51 -34.96 -10.72
CA VAL A 670 -3.15 -34.82 -9.41
C VAL A 670 -4.63 -35.08 -9.56
N ASP A 671 -5.11 -36.17 -8.98
CA ASP A 671 -6.54 -36.49 -8.96
C ASP A 671 -7.25 -35.55 -7.99
N SER A 672 -8.38 -34.98 -8.41
CA SER A 672 -9.16 -34.08 -7.57
C SER A 672 -10.63 -34.48 -7.61
N PRO A 673 -11.03 -35.54 -6.87
CA PRO A 673 -12.42 -36.00 -6.84
C PRO A 673 -13.37 -34.94 -6.29
N GLU A 674 -12.87 -34.01 -5.47
CA GLU A 674 -13.64 -32.88 -4.91
C GLU A 674 -14.15 -31.95 -6.01
N LEU A 675 -13.45 -31.82 -7.14
CA LEU A 675 -13.91 -31.01 -8.26
C LEU A 675 -15.07 -31.65 -9.02
N ALA A 676 -15.40 -32.92 -8.75
CA ALA A 676 -16.65 -33.52 -9.23
C ALA A 676 -17.89 -32.76 -8.73
N GLN A 677 -17.72 -31.94 -7.69
CA GLN A 677 -18.72 -30.98 -7.23
C GLN A 677 -18.82 -29.73 -8.09
N PHE A 678 -18.11 -29.57 -9.21
CA PHE A 678 -18.40 -28.49 -10.17
C PHE A 678 -19.31 -29.07 -11.24
N ASP A 679 -20.38 -28.36 -11.59
CA ASP A 679 -21.41 -28.81 -12.55
C ASP A 679 -20.90 -28.78 -14.02
N GLY A 680 -19.60 -29.01 -14.26
CA GLY A 680 -18.98 -29.16 -15.58
C GLY A 680 -18.86 -27.88 -16.41
N ILE A 681 -19.59 -26.81 -16.07
CA ILE A 681 -19.79 -25.69 -16.99
C ILE A 681 -18.60 -24.71 -17.02
N ARG A 682 -18.01 -24.33 -15.87
CA ARG A 682 -16.81 -23.47 -15.84
C ARG A 682 -15.95 -23.67 -14.60
N THR A 683 -14.74 -24.15 -14.83
CA THR A 683 -13.69 -24.29 -13.81
C THR A 683 -12.43 -23.59 -14.30
N ASP A 684 -11.89 -22.70 -13.46
CA ASP A 684 -10.62 -22.01 -13.70
C ASP A 684 -9.58 -22.52 -12.70
N VAL A 685 -8.33 -22.56 -13.14
CA VAL A 685 -7.19 -23.00 -12.34
C VAL A 685 -6.12 -21.93 -12.41
N ARG A 686 -5.71 -21.40 -11.26
CA ARG A 686 -4.62 -20.44 -11.16
C ARG A 686 -3.50 -20.95 -10.27
N ILE A 687 -2.28 -20.59 -10.65
CA ILE A 687 -1.05 -21.07 -10.00
C ILE A 687 -0.42 -19.91 -9.26
N CYS A 688 -0.31 -20.07 -7.95
CA CYS A 688 0.30 -19.13 -7.03
C CYS A 688 1.31 -19.83 -6.12
N PRO A 689 2.49 -20.23 -6.63
CA PRO A 689 3.40 -21.11 -5.92
C PRO A 689 3.70 -20.59 -4.50
N PRO A 690 3.59 -21.44 -3.48
CA PRO A 690 3.46 -22.91 -3.53
C PRO A 690 2.00 -23.43 -3.63
N TYR A 691 1.03 -22.59 -3.95
CA TYR A 691 -0.39 -22.93 -3.97
C TYR A 691 -0.97 -23.02 -5.38
N ILE A 692 -2.09 -23.72 -5.48
CA ILE A 692 -2.98 -23.75 -6.65
C ILE A 692 -4.39 -23.39 -6.18
N ILE A 693 -5.02 -22.51 -6.93
CA ILE A 693 -6.36 -22.00 -6.66
C ILE A 693 -7.25 -22.55 -7.76
N ILE A 694 -8.31 -23.24 -7.37
CA ILE A 694 -9.28 -23.81 -8.30
C ILE A 694 -10.62 -23.16 -7.98
N SER A 695 -11.20 -22.47 -8.96
CA SER A 695 -12.47 -21.79 -8.80
C SER A 695 -13.48 -22.28 -9.81
N GLY A 696 -14.74 -22.36 -9.41
CA GLY A 696 -15.83 -22.66 -10.33
C GLY A 696 -17.18 -22.42 -9.68
N SER A 697 -18.25 -22.75 -10.39
CA SER A 697 -19.62 -22.68 -9.89
C SER A 697 -20.23 -24.06 -9.66
N TYR A 698 -21.00 -24.18 -8.58
CA TYR A 698 -21.78 -25.37 -8.24
C TYR A 698 -23.11 -24.98 -7.62
N LEU A 699 -24.24 -25.50 -8.13
CA LEU A 699 -25.57 -25.17 -7.62
C LEU A 699 -25.76 -23.67 -7.38
N GLU A 700 -25.37 -22.87 -8.38
CA GLU A 700 -25.44 -21.41 -8.29
C GLU A 700 -24.60 -20.84 -7.14
N LYS A 701 -23.54 -21.49 -6.69
CA LYS A 701 -22.60 -20.90 -5.73
C LYS A 701 -21.20 -20.97 -6.29
N MET A 702 -20.43 -19.92 -6.04
CA MET A 702 -19.01 -19.92 -6.33
C MET A 702 -18.29 -20.71 -5.25
N LYS A 703 -17.50 -21.69 -5.65
CA LYS A 703 -16.55 -22.39 -4.78
C LYS A 703 -15.13 -22.06 -5.19
N VAL A 704 -14.28 -21.82 -4.20
CA VAL A 704 -12.84 -21.67 -4.41
C VAL A 704 -12.08 -22.60 -3.49
N HIS A 705 -11.29 -23.48 -4.10
CA HIS A 705 -10.41 -24.41 -3.41
C HIS A 705 -8.97 -23.91 -3.49
N VAL A 706 -8.36 -23.68 -2.34
CA VAL A 706 -6.93 -23.37 -2.25
C VAL A 706 -6.20 -24.62 -1.77
N ARG A 707 -5.23 -25.10 -2.55
CA ARG A 707 -4.47 -26.34 -2.27
C ARG A 707 -2.97 -26.06 -2.28
N GLU A 708 -2.20 -26.75 -1.43
CA GLU A 708 -0.73 -26.78 -1.52
C GLU A 708 -0.34 -27.63 -2.73
N MET A 709 0.53 -27.11 -3.61
CA MET A 709 1.06 -27.90 -4.70
C MET A 709 1.94 -29.03 -4.16
N PRO A 710 1.94 -30.23 -4.79
CA PRO A 710 2.75 -31.35 -4.32
C PRO A 710 4.23 -30.96 -4.21
N ARG A 711 4.84 -31.16 -3.04
CA ARG A 711 6.26 -30.80 -2.79
C ARG A 711 7.23 -31.49 -3.76
N LYS A 712 6.84 -32.66 -4.27
CA LYS A 712 7.56 -33.41 -5.32
C LYS A 712 7.76 -32.58 -6.58
N LEU A 713 6.88 -31.63 -6.89
CA LEU A 713 7.02 -30.72 -8.02
C LEU A 713 8.22 -29.77 -7.87
N PHE A 714 8.65 -29.48 -6.63
CA PHE A 714 9.71 -28.52 -6.32
C PHE A 714 11.03 -29.18 -5.87
N SER A 715 11.04 -30.47 -5.56
CA SER A 715 12.22 -31.16 -5.02
C SER A 715 13.20 -31.58 -6.11
N THR A 716 14.40 -31.00 -6.08
CA THR A 716 15.52 -31.42 -6.95
C THR A 716 16.07 -32.81 -6.59
N LYS A 717 15.98 -33.22 -5.31
CA LYS A 717 16.55 -34.49 -4.80
C LYS A 717 15.73 -35.75 -5.10
N ILE A 718 14.46 -35.63 -5.46
CA ILE A 718 13.57 -36.78 -5.73
C ILE A 718 13.65 -37.22 -7.21
N MET A 719 14.31 -36.46 -8.07
CA MET A 719 14.35 -36.72 -9.52
C MET A 719 15.16 -37.95 -9.93
N GLU A 720 16.22 -38.30 -9.22
CA GLU A 720 17.10 -39.42 -9.62
C GLU A 720 16.41 -40.78 -9.56
N SER A 721 15.36 -40.95 -8.73
CA SER A 721 14.64 -42.22 -8.61
C SER A 721 13.51 -42.42 -9.61
N TYR A 722 13.01 -41.36 -10.26
CA TYR A 722 11.84 -41.44 -11.15
C TYR A 722 12.19 -41.47 -12.65
N LEU A 723 13.39 -40.99 -13.04
CA LEU A 723 13.86 -41.03 -14.43
C LEU A 723 14.13 -42.45 -14.95
N LEU A 724 14.13 -43.48 -14.08
CA LEU A 724 14.35 -44.89 -14.46
C LEU A 724 13.06 -45.68 -14.72
N ALA A 725 11.88 -45.08 -14.51
CA ALA A 725 10.59 -45.71 -14.80
C ALA A 725 9.93 -45.03 -16.00
N GLU A 726 10.42 -45.32 -17.21
CA GLU A 726 9.78 -44.90 -18.44
C GLU A 726 8.35 -45.49 -18.50
N ASP A 727 7.37 -44.69 -18.91
CA ASP A 727 5.96 -45.02 -19.25
C ASP A 727 4.82 -44.77 -18.25
N LYS A 728 5.05 -44.39 -16.98
CA LYS A 728 3.90 -44.04 -16.09
C LYS A 728 4.06 -42.69 -15.40
N ILE A 729 3.25 -41.71 -15.82
CA ILE A 729 3.12 -40.43 -15.11
C ILE A 729 2.55 -40.71 -13.71
N PRO A 730 3.26 -40.35 -12.63
CA PRO A 730 2.81 -40.64 -11.29
C PRO A 730 1.53 -39.86 -10.98
N VAL A 731 0.53 -40.58 -10.47
CA VAL A 731 -0.68 -40.01 -9.89
C VAL A 731 -0.42 -39.77 -8.41
N VAL A 732 -0.61 -38.54 -7.96
CA VAL A 732 -0.40 -38.13 -6.56
C VAL A 732 -1.72 -37.59 -6.03
N GLY A 733 -2.14 -38.01 -4.84
CA GLY A 733 -3.29 -37.42 -4.15
C GLY A 733 -2.94 -36.05 -3.55
N TRP A 734 -3.95 -35.22 -3.27
CA TRP A 734 -3.76 -33.99 -2.51
C TRP A 734 -3.38 -34.30 -1.06
N GLU A 735 -2.39 -33.57 -0.51
CA GLU A 735 -1.94 -33.78 0.87
C GLU A 735 -2.92 -33.19 1.91
N SER A 736 -3.76 -32.21 1.55
CA SER A 736 -4.93 -31.67 2.30
C SER A 736 -5.45 -30.38 1.65
N SER A 737 -6.71 -29.99 1.92
CA SER A 737 -7.20 -28.64 1.62
C SER A 737 -6.63 -27.62 2.61
N ILE A 738 -6.19 -26.46 2.13
CA ILE A 738 -5.76 -25.39 3.04
C ILE A 738 -7.01 -24.65 3.50
N VAL A 739 -7.75 -24.10 2.54
CA VAL A 739 -9.02 -23.41 2.78
C VAL A 739 -9.96 -23.67 1.61
N ASP A 740 -11.22 -23.90 1.93
CA ASP A 740 -12.33 -23.97 1.00
C ASP A 740 -13.27 -22.79 1.25
N TYR A 741 -13.59 -22.04 0.20
CA TYR A 741 -14.49 -20.90 0.24
C TYR A 741 -15.76 -21.20 -0.55
N GLU A 742 -16.90 -20.79 -0.01
CA GLU A 742 -18.21 -20.87 -0.67
C GLU A 742 -18.90 -19.51 -0.57
N SER A 743 -19.43 -19.02 -1.69
CA SER A 743 -20.20 -17.78 -1.69
C SER A 743 -21.54 -17.97 -0.98
N VAL A 744 -21.93 -16.98 -0.16
CA VAL A 744 -23.23 -16.99 0.53
C VAL A 744 -24.40 -16.82 -0.44
N LYS A 745 -24.16 -16.19 -1.59
CA LYS A 745 -25.18 -15.83 -2.56
C LYS A 745 -25.24 -16.78 -3.74
N GLN A 746 -26.46 -16.92 -4.23
CA GLN A 746 -26.84 -17.62 -5.44
C GLN A 746 -26.34 -16.82 -6.67
N VAL A 747 -25.68 -17.50 -7.60
CA VAL A 747 -25.07 -17.04 -8.84
C VAL A 747 -25.96 -17.57 -9.95
N TYR A 748 -26.87 -16.71 -10.41
CA TYR A 748 -27.99 -17.10 -11.28
C TYR A 748 -27.60 -17.46 -12.71
N ASP A 749 -26.40 -17.05 -13.17
CA ASP A 749 -25.91 -17.37 -14.51
C ASP A 749 -24.43 -17.83 -14.49
N PRO A 750 -24.16 -19.15 -14.62
CA PRO A 750 -22.79 -19.64 -14.71
C PRO A 750 -22.08 -19.27 -16.03
N GLU A 751 -22.80 -18.87 -17.08
CA GLU A 751 -22.22 -18.40 -18.34
C GLU A 751 -21.73 -16.95 -18.28
N ALA A 752 -22.19 -16.16 -17.30
CA ALA A 752 -21.70 -14.80 -17.03
C ALA A 752 -20.43 -14.76 -16.16
N LEU A 753 -20.02 -15.90 -15.59
CA LEU A 753 -18.86 -16.00 -14.72
C LEU A 753 -17.53 -15.86 -15.50
N ASN A 754 -16.95 -14.66 -15.43
CA ASN A 754 -15.53 -14.43 -15.73
C ASN A 754 -14.73 -14.49 -14.43
N PHE A 755 -14.09 -15.63 -14.16
CA PHE A 755 -13.18 -15.75 -13.04
C PHE A 755 -11.82 -15.18 -13.41
N GLU A 756 -11.41 -14.12 -12.72
CA GLU A 756 -10.04 -13.65 -12.77
C GLU A 756 -9.43 -13.66 -11.37
N PRO A 757 -8.91 -14.81 -10.91
CA PRO A 757 -8.20 -14.90 -9.66
C PRO A 757 -6.82 -14.28 -9.83
N ILE A 758 -6.46 -13.39 -8.91
CA ILE A 758 -5.15 -12.75 -8.94
C ILE A 758 -4.18 -13.41 -8.01
N CYS A 759 -2.96 -13.51 -8.51
CA CYS A 759 -1.79 -13.86 -7.74
C CYS A 759 -1.08 -12.60 -7.20
N PRO A 760 -1.10 -12.30 -5.89
CA PRO A 760 -0.30 -11.21 -5.35
C PRO A 760 1.20 -11.50 -5.45
N PHE A 761 1.98 -10.45 -5.68
CA PHE A 761 3.43 -10.47 -5.48
C PHE A 761 3.77 -10.75 -4.01
N SER A 762 4.84 -11.54 -3.80
CA SER A 762 5.55 -11.86 -2.54
C SER A 762 4.86 -11.49 -1.22
N GLY A 763 4.26 -12.49 -0.55
CA GLY A 763 3.67 -12.34 0.80
C GLY A 763 2.15 -12.49 0.82
N LEU A 764 1.63 -13.54 0.17
CA LEU A 764 0.19 -13.87 0.07
C LEU A 764 -0.54 -13.68 1.40
N LYS A 765 -1.26 -12.57 1.53
CA LYS A 765 -2.28 -12.39 2.57
C LYS A 765 -3.70 -12.55 2.03
N PHE A 766 -3.91 -12.26 0.75
CA PHE A 766 -5.23 -12.29 0.10
C PHE A 766 -5.11 -12.62 -1.39
N PHE A 767 -6.14 -13.22 -1.99
CA PHE A 767 -6.38 -13.22 -3.42
C PHE A 767 -7.71 -12.53 -3.71
N THR A 768 -7.83 -11.86 -4.85
CA THR A 768 -9.08 -11.22 -5.27
C THR A 768 -9.67 -12.01 -6.42
N VAL A 769 -10.99 -12.24 -6.36
CA VAL A 769 -11.78 -12.79 -7.45
C VAL A 769 -12.85 -11.78 -7.83
N LEU A 770 -12.91 -11.47 -9.11
CA LEU A 770 -14.01 -10.72 -9.70
C LEU A 770 -15.08 -11.69 -10.19
N VAL A 771 -16.33 -11.44 -9.82
CA VAL A 771 -17.49 -12.21 -10.23
C VAL A 771 -18.47 -11.27 -10.89
N ASN A 772 -18.74 -11.51 -12.16
CA ASN A 772 -19.77 -10.80 -12.88
C ASN A 772 -21.10 -11.54 -12.75
N LEU A 773 -22.06 -10.93 -12.08
CA LEU A 773 -23.43 -11.41 -11.95
C LEU A 773 -24.31 -10.52 -12.84
N CYS A 774 -24.27 -10.78 -14.15
CA CYS A 774 -25.25 -10.24 -15.08
C CYS A 774 -26.34 -11.30 -15.28
N GLU A 775 -27.56 -11.02 -14.85
CA GLU A 775 -28.69 -11.91 -15.04
C GLU A 775 -29.31 -11.64 -16.42
N MET A 776 -28.84 -12.36 -17.45
CA MET A 776 -29.48 -12.32 -18.76
C MET A 776 -30.71 -13.24 -18.74
N SER A 777 -31.79 -12.78 -18.13
CA SER A 777 -33.10 -13.42 -18.24
C SER A 777 -33.52 -13.43 -19.72
N SER A 778 -33.32 -14.56 -20.40
CA SER A 778 -33.82 -14.79 -21.76
C SER A 778 -35.36 -14.86 -21.82
N SER A 779 -36.03 -14.94 -20.66
CA SER A 779 -37.48 -14.77 -20.57
C SER A 779 -37.85 -13.28 -20.55
N TYR A 780 -38.72 -12.88 -21.47
CA TYR A 780 -39.40 -11.58 -21.62
C TYR A 780 -40.21 -11.10 -20.37
N SER A 781 -39.94 -11.61 -19.17
CA SER A 781 -40.59 -11.13 -17.95
C SER A 781 -39.96 -9.80 -17.52
N ASP A 782 -40.80 -8.78 -17.31
CA ASP A 782 -40.48 -7.38 -16.97
C ASP A 782 -39.65 -7.15 -15.68
N ASN A 783 -39.10 -8.19 -15.07
CA ASN A 783 -38.23 -8.08 -13.90
C ASN A 783 -36.76 -7.98 -14.36
N ILE A 784 -36.37 -6.79 -14.81
CA ILE A 784 -34.97 -6.45 -15.03
C ILE A 784 -34.31 -6.38 -13.65
N HIS A 785 -33.50 -7.38 -13.30
CA HIS A 785 -32.69 -7.36 -12.09
C HIS A 785 -31.47 -6.45 -12.28
N ASP A 786 -31.10 -5.70 -11.24
CA ASP A 786 -29.93 -4.82 -11.24
C ASP A 786 -28.65 -5.67 -11.44
N GLY A 787 -27.95 -5.44 -12.56
CA GLY A 787 -26.65 -6.06 -12.82
C GLY A 787 -25.68 -5.78 -11.67
N ARG A 788 -24.88 -6.77 -11.27
CA ARG A 788 -24.02 -6.66 -10.09
C ARG A 788 -22.63 -7.22 -10.34
N LEU A 789 -21.62 -6.45 -9.94
CA LEU A 789 -20.22 -6.86 -9.97
C LEU A 789 -19.76 -7.12 -8.54
N ASP A 790 -19.53 -8.39 -8.20
CA ASP A 790 -19.09 -8.78 -6.85
C ASP A 790 -17.58 -9.04 -6.83
N PHE A 791 -16.89 -8.36 -5.91
CA PHE A 791 -15.47 -8.51 -5.67
C PHE A 791 -15.24 -9.26 -4.37
N PHE A 792 -14.61 -10.42 -4.45
CA PHE A 792 -14.26 -11.23 -3.29
C PHE A 792 -12.77 -11.11 -3.03
N ARG A 793 -12.38 -10.53 -1.90
CA ARG A 793 -11.00 -10.52 -1.43
C ARG A 793 -10.85 -11.54 -0.32
N LEU A 794 -10.35 -12.70 -0.71
CA LEU A 794 -10.29 -13.90 0.12
C LEU A 794 -8.91 -14.00 0.79
N PRO A 795 -8.82 -14.01 2.13
CA PRO A 795 -7.54 -14.15 2.80
C PRO A 795 -6.88 -15.50 2.50
N ILE A 796 -5.56 -15.57 2.57
CA ILE A 796 -4.83 -16.84 2.57
C ILE A 796 -4.14 -16.91 3.92
N ASP A 797 -4.89 -17.31 4.95
CA ASP A 797 -4.29 -17.55 6.25
C ASP A 797 -3.65 -18.94 6.27
N THR A 798 -2.38 -19.00 5.86
CA THR A 798 -1.58 -20.24 5.87
C THR A 798 -1.39 -20.85 7.26
N SER A 799 -1.68 -20.10 8.33
CA SER A 799 -1.62 -20.61 9.70
C SER A 799 -2.81 -21.49 10.07
N GLN A 800 -3.93 -21.39 9.34
CA GLN A 800 -5.15 -22.16 9.58
C GLN A 800 -5.31 -23.22 8.47
N ARG A 801 -4.80 -24.43 8.73
CA ARG A 801 -4.98 -25.59 7.84
C ARG A 801 -6.35 -26.25 8.10
N ASN A 802 -6.99 -26.74 7.04
CA ASN A 802 -8.27 -27.45 7.07
C ASN A 802 -9.47 -26.61 7.55
N LEU A 803 -9.52 -25.31 7.21
CA LEU A 803 -10.75 -24.54 7.40
C LEU A 803 -11.81 -25.05 6.42
N GLN A 804 -12.83 -25.74 6.95
CA GLN A 804 -14.01 -26.11 6.17
C GLN A 804 -14.85 -24.87 5.91
N PHE A 805 -15.21 -24.68 4.62
CA PHE A 805 -16.18 -23.71 4.08
C PHE A 805 -16.39 -22.47 4.94
N THR A 806 -15.52 -21.47 4.77
CA THR A 806 -15.81 -20.15 5.31
C THR A 806 -16.76 -19.44 4.35
N GLU A 807 -17.98 -19.15 4.80
CA GLU A 807 -18.92 -18.33 4.06
C GLU A 807 -18.27 -16.99 3.72
N CYS A 808 -18.13 -16.72 2.42
CA CYS A 808 -17.52 -15.49 1.95
C CYS A 808 -18.58 -14.52 1.46
N GLN A 809 -18.61 -13.37 2.11
CA GLN A 809 -19.33 -12.21 1.60
C GLN A 809 -18.44 -11.46 0.61
N ALA A 810 -19.05 -10.91 -0.44
CA ALA A 810 -18.35 -10.02 -1.34
C ALA A 810 -17.76 -8.86 -0.53
N THR A 811 -16.45 -8.62 -0.69
CA THR A 811 -15.75 -7.50 -0.06
C THR A 811 -16.30 -6.18 -0.57
N TYR A 812 -16.58 -6.14 -1.87
CA TYR A 812 -17.26 -5.02 -2.50
C TYR A 812 -18.34 -5.55 -3.43
N THR A 813 -19.46 -4.86 -3.44
CA THR A 813 -20.52 -5.03 -4.41
C THR A 813 -20.67 -3.74 -5.16
N LEU A 814 -20.52 -3.81 -6.47
CA LEU A 814 -20.85 -2.72 -7.34
C LEU A 814 -22.21 -2.94 -7.99
N ALA A 815 -23.12 -1.99 -7.79
CA ALA A 815 -24.32 -1.92 -8.61
C ALA A 815 -23.88 -1.44 -10.00
N ILE A 816 -24.07 -2.29 -11.01
CA ILE A 816 -24.02 -1.89 -12.40
C ILE A 816 -25.42 -1.34 -12.72
N PRO A 817 -25.56 -0.23 -13.46
CA PRO A 817 -26.88 0.24 -13.85
C PRO A 817 -27.70 -0.90 -14.48
N PRO A 818 -28.99 -1.08 -14.13
CA PRO A 818 -29.81 -2.24 -14.56
C PRO A 818 -29.91 -2.45 -16.07
N SER A 819 -29.49 -1.46 -16.84
CA SER A 819 -29.46 -1.45 -18.30
C SER A 819 -28.11 -1.89 -18.90
N THR A 820 -27.03 -1.90 -18.12
CA THR A 820 -25.67 -2.06 -18.63
C THR A 820 -25.18 -3.49 -18.42
N ALA A 821 -24.89 -4.21 -19.50
CA ALA A 821 -24.22 -5.50 -19.45
C ALA A 821 -22.70 -5.28 -19.42
N THR A 822 -21.98 -6.09 -18.63
CA THR A 822 -20.52 -6.02 -18.57
C THR A 822 -19.89 -7.19 -19.32
N TYR A 823 -18.99 -6.88 -20.25
CA TYR A 823 -18.25 -7.84 -21.07
C TYR A 823 -16.75 -7.65 -20.89
N SER A 824 -15.99 -8.69 -21.17
CA SER A 824 -14.52 -8.66 -21.24
C SER A 824 -13.85 -7.99 -20.03
N SER A 825 -14.33 -8.31 -18.82
CA SER A 825 -13.75 -7.80 -17.58
C SER A 825 -12.34 -8.34 -17.39
N ARG A 826 -11.43 -7.47 -16.93
CA ARG A 826 -10.03 -7.79 -16.63
C ARG A 826 -9.60 -7.18 -15.30
N LEU A 827 -9.05 -7.99 -14.43
CA LEU A 827 -8.60 -7.62 -13.10
C LEU A 827 -7.07 -7.44 -13.11
N GLY A 828 -6.61 -6.34 -12.52
CA GLY A 828 -5.19 -6.02 -12.43
C GLY A 828 -4.42 -7.00 -11.54
N LYS A 829 -3.11 -7.17 -11.76
CA LYS A 829 -2.26 -8.12 -11.01
C LYS A 829 -2.24 -7.94 -9.48
N THR A 830 -2.76 -6.86 -8.93
CA THR A 830 -2.89 -6.67 -7.47
C THR A 830 -4.33 -6.79 -6.96
N GLY A 831 -5.32 -6.76 -7.86
CA GLY A 831 -6.74 -6.81 -7.51
C GLY A 831 -7.30 -5.54 -6.95
N LYS A 832 -6.53 -4.47 -7.00
CA LYS A 832 -7.00 -3.15 -6.63
C LYS A 832 -7.67 -2.44 -7.77
N ARG A 833 -7.53 -2.94 -9.00
CA ARG A 833 -8.15 -2.31 -10.16
C ARG A 833 -8.71 -3.36 -11.08
N ALA A 834 -9.85 -3.04 -11.70
CA ALA A 834 -10.44 -3.81 -12.77
C ALA A 834 -10.83 -2.88 -13.91
N VAL A 835 -10.72 -3.36 -15.14
CA VAL A 835 -11.33 -2.73 -16.31
C VAL A 835 -12.39 -3.65 -16.87
N TRP A 836 -13.45 -3.11 -17.45
CA TRP A 836 -14.45 -3.90 -18.15
C TRP A 836 -15.09 -3.06 -19.24
N ARG A 837 -15.68 -3.73 -20.22
CA ARG A 837 -16.51 -3.09 -21.23
C ARG A 837 -17.94 -3.04 -20.71
N SER A 838 -18.49 -1.85 -20.58
CA SER A 838 -19.88 -1.58 -20.25
C SER A 838 -20.65 -1.38 -21.55
N VAL A 839 -21.58 -2.29 -21.83
CA VAL A 839 -22.45 -2.25 -23.01
C VAL A 839 -23.84 -1.84 -22.55
N PRO A 840 -24.33 -0.66 -22.92
CA PRO A 840 -25.71 -0.27 -22.63
C PRO A 840 -26.68 -1.19 -23.38
N PRO A 841 -27.98 -1.20 -23.04
CA PRO A 841 -28.93 -2.06 -23.72
C PRO A 841 -28.98 -1.70 -25.20
N ALA A 842 -29.32 -2.68 -26.05
CA ALA A 842 -29.46 -2.48 -27.49
C ALA A 842 -30.45 -1.35 -27.88
N TRP A 843 -31.35 -0.95 -26.98
CA TRP A 843 -32.30 0.15 -27.18
C TRP A 843 -31.81 1.52 -26.67
N SER A 844 -30.70 1.58 -25.93
CA SER A 844 -30.11 2.85 -25.53
C SER A 844 -29.22 3.41 -26.65
N ALA A 845 -29.28 4.72 -26.85
CA ALA A 845 -28.37 5.45 -27.72
C ALA A 845 -27.02 5.74 -27.03
N ASP A 846 -26.85 5.34 -25.77
CA ASP A 846 -25.60 5.51 -25.05
C ASP A 846 -24.50 4.69 -25.72
N PRO A 847 -23.30 5.24 -25.90
CA PRO A 847 -22.18 4.50 -26.46
C PRO A 847 -21.68 3.43 -25.49
N CYS A 848 -21.06 2.37 -26.03
CA CYS A 848 -20.27 1.45 -25.20
C CYS A 848 -19.15 2.24 -24.50
N GLU A 849 -18.89 1.92 -23.23
CA GLU A 849 -17.81 2.54 -22.47
C GLU A 849 -16.83 1.48 -21.97
N VAL A 850 -15.55 1.84 -21.88
CA VAL A 850 -14.59 1.06 -21.09
C VAL A 850 -14.54 1.68 -19.72
N THR A 851 -14.98 0.95 -18.71
CA THR A 851 -15.03 1.41 -17.33
C THR A 851 -13.82 0.87 -16.56
N ILE A 852 -13.31 1.66 -15.63
CA ILE A 852 -12.34 1.23 -14.63
C ILE A 852 -12.94 1.33 -13.23
N GLY A 853 -12.68 0.31 -12.41
CA GLY A 853 -12.94 0.32 -10.98
C GLY A 853 -11.65 0.25 -10.18
N SER A 854 -11.55 1.04 -9.12
CA SER A 854 -10.50 0.98 -8.10
C SER A 854 -11.09 0.49 -6.78
N PHE A 855 -10.53 -0.60 -6.27
CA PHE A 855 -10.93 -1.38 -5.10
C PHE A 855 -9.84 -1.26 -4.03
N PRO A 856 -9.96 -0.32 -3.08
CA PRO A 856 -8.94 -0.10 -2.09
C PRO A 856 -8.72 -1.33 -1.21
N ALA A 857 -7.51 -1.46 -0.67
CA ALA A 857 -7.16 -2.62 0.15
C ALA A 857 -7.95 -2.66 1.49
N SER A 858 -8.29 -1.50 2.02
CA SER A 858 -9.09 -1.37 3.25
C SER A 858 -10.57 -1.25 2.92
N CYS A 859 -11.43 -2.06 3.55
CA CYS A 859 -12.89 -1.95 3.42
C CYS A 859 -13.47 -0.60 3.93
N THR A 860 -12.64 0.28 4.49
CA THR A 860 -13.03 1.60 4.98
C THR A 860 -13.24 2.63 3.87
N THR A 861 -12.68 2.42 2.69
CA THR A 861 -12.82 3.31 1.54
C THR A 861 -13.73 2.68 0.50
N LEU A 862 -14.68 3.46 -0.02
CA LEU A 862 -15.62 2.97 -1.03
C LEU A 862 -14.86 2.70 -2.35
N PRO A 863 -15.23 1.64 -3.10
CA PRO A 863 -14.71 1.44 -4.43
C PRO A 863 -15.11 2.64 -5.31
N THR A 864 -14.20 3.06 -6.18
CA THR A 864 -14.48 4.14 -7.13
C THR A 864 -14.58 3.56 -8.53
N VAL A 865 -15.58 3.98 -9.29
CA VAL A 865 -15.79 3.52 -10.67
C VAL A 865 -15.91 4.73 -11.56
N LYS A 866 -15.18 4.70 -12.67
CA LYS A 866 -15.04 5.82 -13.59
C LYS A 866 -15.01 5.28 -15.02
N SER A 867 -15.53 6.07 -15.97
CA SER A 867 -15.32 5.82 -17.38
C SER A 867 -13.85 6.09 -17.71
N LEU A 868 -13.15 5.09 -18.23
CA LEU A 868 -11.75 5.22 -18.65
C LEU A 868 -11.66 5.91 -20.00
N LEU A 869 -12.61 5.58 -20.88
CA LEU A 869 -12.71 6.05 -22.25
C LEU A 869 -14.04 6.78 -22.41
N VAL A 870 -14.05 8.06 -22.04
CA VAL A 870 -15.24 8.91 -22.16
C VAL A 870 -15.52 9.13 -23.67
N PRO A 871 -16.77 9.10 -24.14
CA PRO A 871 -17.09 9.23 -25.57
C PRO A 871 -16.51 10.47 -26.27
N GLU A 872 -16.20 11.54 -25.53
CA GLU A 872 -15.56 12.73 -26.10
C GLU A 872 -14.07 12.54 -26.44
N MET A 873 -13.43 11.47 -25.96
CA MET A 873 -12.11 11.08 -26.41
C MET A 873 -12.21 10.47 -27.80
N ARG A 874 -11.65 11.16 -28.81
CA ARG A 874 -11.43 10.59 -30.15
C ARG A 874 -10.42 9.45 -30.07
N LEU A 875 -10.91 8.26 -29.73
CA LEU A 875 -10.16 7.04 -29.86
C LEU A 875 -10.01 6.68 -31.35
N PRO A 876 -8.96 5.95 -31.72
CA PRO A 876 -8.84 5.43 -33.08
C PRO A 876 -9.83 4.29 -33.37
N PHE A 877 -10.73 3.97 -32.43
CA PHE A 877 -11.74 2.93 -32.56
C PHE A 877 -12.97 3.25 -31.71
N GLU A 878 -14.13 2.76 -32.13
CA GLU A 878 -15.35 2.77 -31.31
C GLU A 878 -15.27 1.66 -30.24
N PRO A 879 -15.57 1.94 -28.95
CA PRO A 879 -15.53 0.93 -27.89
C PRO A 879 -16.42 -0.29 -28.14
N GLU A 880 -17.43 -0.16 -28.99
CA GLU A 880 -18.28 -1.28 -29.42
C GLU A 880 -17.53 -2.37 -30.20
N ASN A 881 -16.43 -1.99 -30.85
CA ASN A 881 -15.56 -2.90 -31.59
C ASN A 881 -14.59 -3.64 -30.67
N CYS A 882 -14.53 -3.32 -29.38
CA CYS A 882 -13.67 -4.01 -28.43
C CYS A 882 -14.15 -5.45 -28.19
N ARG A 883 -13.45 -6.43 -28.78
CA ARG A 883 -13.67 -7.86 -28.54
C ARG A 883 -13.10 -8.29 -27.19
N GLU A 884 -11.85 -7.93 -26.93
CA GLU A 884 -11.13 -8.34 -25.74
C GLU A 884 -10.35 -7.18 -25.12
N LEU A 885 -10.29 -7.16 -23.79
CA LEU A 885 -9.46 -6.24 -23.03
C LEU A 885 -8.31 -7.03 -22.38
N TYR A 886 -7.19 -6.36 -22.14
CA TYR A 886 -6.21 -6.82 -21.16
C TYR A 886 -5.68 -5.61 -20.39
N PHE A 887 -5.51 -5.75 -19.07
CA PHE A 887 -5.03 -4.68 -18.22
C PHE A 887 -3.77 -5.05 -17.44
N GLU A 888 -2.68 -4.34 -17.72
CA GLU A 888 -1.43 -4.45 -16.96
C GLU A 888 -1.35 -3.34 -15.91
N GLU A 889 -1.88 -3.63 -14.72
CA GLU A 889 -2.07 -2.64 -13.65
C GLU A 889 -0.81 -1.88 -13.21
N ALA A 890 0.34 -2.54 -13.17
CA ALA A 890 1.57 -1.99 -12.64
C ALA A 890 2.20 -0.94 -13.56
N SER A 891 2.04 -1.10 -14.88
CA SER A 891 2.47 -0.12 -15.87
C SER A 891 1.35 0.85 -16.29
N GLY A 892 0.09 0.47 -16.03
CA GLY A 892 -1.09 1.20 -16.46
C GLY A 892 -1.48 0.99 -17.92
N ARG A 893 -0.97 -0.05 -18.57
CA ARG A 893 -1.28 -0.33 -19.98
C ARG A 893 -2.61 -1.05 -20.11
N LEU A 894 -3.42 -0.56 -21.04
CA LEU A 894 -4.63 -1.21 -21.52
C LEU A 894 -4.38 -1.68 -22.95
N PHE A 895 -4.57 -2.97 -23.21
CA PHE A 895 -4.58 -3.54 -24.55
C PHE A 895 -6.03 -3.81 -24.94
N VAL A 896 -6.39 -3.44 -26.16
CA VAL A 896 -7.75 -3.58 -26.69
C VAL A 896 -7.66 -4.31 -28.03
N ALA A 897 -8.29 -5.48 -28.11
CA ALA A 897 -8.45 -6.23 -29.36
C ALA A 897 -9.75 -5.75 -30.01
N LEU A 898 -9.65 -5.37 -31.28
CA LEU A 898 -10.78 -4.86 -32.06
C LEU A 898 -11.29 -5.94 -33.00
N TYR A 899 -12.60 -5.96 -33.25
CA TYR A 899 -13.16 -6.69 -34.38
C TYR A 899 -12.63 -6.09 -35.68
N THR A 900 -12.14 -6.93 -36.59
CA THR A 900 -11.82 -6.49 -37.93
C THR A 900 -13.16 -6.24 -38.64
N ILE A 901 -13.57 -4.98 -38.81
CA ILE A 901 -14.72 -4.64 -39.64
C ILE A 901 -14.30 -4.83 -41.10
N VAL A 902 -14.25 -6.09 -41.55
CA VAL A 902 -14.19 -6.40 -42.97
C VAL A 902 -15.57 -6.04 -43.50
N GLY A 903 -15.65 -5.01 -44.36
CA GLY A 903 -16.89 -4.46 -44.89
C GLY A 903 -17.93 -5.54 -45.22
N TRP A 904 -18.95 -5.65 -44.37
CA TRP A 904 -20.18 -6.38 -44.64
C TRP A 904 -21.02 -5.54 -45.59
N GLU A 905 -20.56 -5.37 -46.83
CA GLU A 905 -21.30 -4.67 -47.89
C GLU A 905 -22.37 -5.56 -48.56
N SER A 906 -22.60 -6.81 -48.13
CA SER A 906 -23.49 -7.72 -48.85
C SER A 906 -24.83 -8.06 -48.19
N SER A 907 -25.31 -7.31 -47.18
CA SER A 907 -26.66 -7.59 -46.63
C SER A 907 -27.48 -6.39 -46.13
N VAL A 908 -27.03 -5.14 -46.30
CA VAL A 908 -27.77 -3.94 -45.83
C VAL A 908 -28.40 -3.11 -46.97
N ASP A 909 -28.60 -3.70 -48.15
CA ASP A 909 -29.31 -3.03 -49.27
C ASP A 909 -30.85 -3.02 -49.14
N GLN A 910 -31.39 -3.37 -47.98
CA GLN A 910 -32.82 -3.14 -47.68
C GLN A 910 -32.95 -2.53 -46.29
N ILE A 911 -32.76 -1.21 -46.19
CA ILE A 911 -33.60 -0.25 -45.45
C ILE A 911 -32.97 1.15 -45.65
N ASN A 912 -33.61 1.94 -46.53
CA ASN A 912 -33.57 3.39 -46.70
C ASN A 912 -32.29 4.20 -46.34
N GLY A 913 -31.57 4.60 -47.39
CA GLY A 913 -30.99 5.95 -47.57
C GLY A 913 -29.78 6.30 -46.73
N SER A 914 -28.57 6.06 -47.24
CA SER A 914 -27.32 6.52 -46.61
C SER A 914 -26.38 7.20 -47.61
N VAL A 915 -25.69 8.21 -47.06
CA VAL A 915 -24.69 9.09 -47.64
C VAL A 915 -23.40 8.31 -47.92
N SER A 916 -22.84 8.42 -49.11
CA SER A 916 -21.54 7.83 -49.46
C SER A 916 -20.38 8.58 -48.77
N ALA A 917 -19.39 7.81 -48.32
CA ALA A 917 -18.24 8.24 -47.53
C ALA A 917 -17.48 9.45 -48.10
N LEU A 918 -17.16 10.40 -47.23
CA LEU A 918 -16.31 11.56 -47.47
C LEU A 918 -14.87 11.21 -47.08
N ASP A 919 -13.92 11.29 -48.01
CA ASP A 919 -12.49 11.18 -47.73
C ASP A 919 -11.99 12.45 -47.01
N PHE A 920 -11.56 12.31 -45.76
CA PHE A 920 -10.91 13.38 -45.00
C PHE A 920 -9.49 12.95 -44.58
N GLU A 921 -8.47 13.73 -44.96
CA GLU A 921 -7.13 13.62 -44.36
C GLU A 921 -7.03 14.58 -43.16
N PRO A 922 -6.95 14.08 -41.90
CA PRO A 922 -6.73 14.94 -40.74
C PRO A 922 -5.27 15.39 -40.64
N MET A 923 -5.03 16.70 -40.62
CA MET A 923 -3.67 17.27 -40.45
C MET A 923 -3.23 17.36 -38.98
N CYS A 924 -1.95 17.11 -38.72
CA CYS A 924 -1.33 17.16 -37.39
C CYS A 924 -1.21 18.62 -36.86
N PRO A 925 -1.50 18.91 -35.58
CA PRO A 925 -1.41 20.28 -35.05
C PRO A 925 0.04 20.74 -34.86
N SER A 926 0.42 21.87 -35.48
CA SER A 926 1.68 22.56 -35.17
C SER A 926 1.62 23.23 -33.78
N SER A 927 2.77 23.45 -33.15
CA SER A 927 2.93 23.93 -31.77
C SER A 927 2.35 25.32 -31.44
N ASP A 928 1.85 26.08 -32.41
CA ASP A 928 1.17 27.38 -32.22
C ASP A 928 -0.24 27.38 -32.85
N LEU A 929 -1.21 26.77 -32.17
CA LEU A 929 -2.61 26.67 -32.65
C LEU A 929 -3.37 28.00 -32.51
N LYS A 930 -3.48 28.75 -33.62
CA LYS A 930 -4.49 29.82 -33.80
C LYS A 930 -5.54 29.49 -34.87
N SER A 931 -5.32 28.50 -35.75
CA SER A 931 -6.31 28.05 -36.73
C SER A 931 -5.96 26.66 -37.31
N PHE A 932 -6.95 25.89 -37.75
CA PHE A 932 -6.83 24.62 -38.50
C PHE A 932 -7.45 24.77 -39.90
N THR A 933 -6.90 24.10 -40.92
CA THR A 933 -7.40 24.16 -42.31
C THR A 933 -7.81 22.75 -42.76
N MET A 934 -9.01 22.62 -43.31
CA MET A 934 -9.62 21.39 -43.82
C MET A 934 -9.95 21.56 -45.30
N VAL A 935 -9.79 20.52 -46.11
CA VAL A 935 -10.13 20.56 -47.54
C VAL A 935 -11.08 19.42 -47.84
N GLY A 936 -12.16 19.71 -48.56
CA GLY A 936 -13.17 18.73 -48.90
C GLY A 936 -13.74 18.95 -50.30
N TYR A 937 -14.08 17.86 -50.96
CA TYR A 937 -14.89 17.86 -52.17
C TYR A 937 -16.34 17.68 -51.76
N ILE A 938 -17.17 18.69 -52.02
CA ILE A 938 -18.61 18.59 -51.75
C ILE A 938 -19.27 18.21 -53.06
N SER A 939 -19.81 16.99 -53.15
CA SER A 939 -20.75 16.63 -54.22
C SER A 939 -22.17 16.64 -53.66
N ASN A 940 -22.96 17.60 -54.15
CA ASN A 940 -24.39 17.83 -53.94
C ASN A 940 -24.91 18.18 -52.53
N GLU A 941 -25.73 19.24 -52.54
CA GLU A 941 -26.59 19.85 -51.52
C GLU A 941 -26.18 19.79 -50.04
N PHE A 942 -25.41 20.81 -49.63
CA PHE A 942 -25.36 21.26 -48.24
C PHE A 942 -26.02 22.65 -48.16
N HIS A 943 -27.21 22.74 -47.55
CA HIS A 943 -27.93 23.98 -47.24
C HIS A 943 -28.08 25.02 -48.39
N GLY A 944 -28.65 24.62 -49.53
CA GLY A 944 -29.26 25.56 -50.49
C GLY A 944 -28.31 26.41 -51.35
N LEU A 945 -27.00 26.15 -51.31
CA LEU A 945 -26.03 26.71 -52.25
C LEU A 945 -25.70 25.67 -53.33
N ARG A 946 -26.12 25.96 -54.57
CA ARG A 946 -25.78 25.16 -55.76
C ARG A 946 -24.34 25.51 -56.16
N ILE A 947 -23.42 24.57 -56.00
CA ILE A 947 -22.01 24.75 -56.35
C ILE A 947 -21.69 23.76 -57.49
N ASP A 948 -21.07 24.27 -58.57
CA ASP A 948 -20.78 23.50 -59.77
C ASP A 948 -19.78 22.37 -59.52
N ASP A 949 -20.01 21.24 -60.19
CA ASP A 949 -19.18 20.04 -60.16
C ASP A 949 -17.74 20.34 -60.61
N GLY A 950 -16.81 20.46 -59.66
CA GLY A 950 -15.38 20.66 -59.97
C GLY A 950 -14.62 21.56 -59.00
N SER A 951 -15.28 22.18 -58.02
CA SER A 951 -14.61 23.05 -57.07
C SER A 951 -14.09 22.32 -55.82
N MET A 952 -12.88 22.66 -55.39
CA MET A 952 -12.27 22.21 -54.14
C MET A 952 -12.49 23.30 -53.09
N ASN A 953 -13.11 22.97 -51.95
CA ASN A 953 -13.34 23.95 -50.89
C ASN A 953 -12.32 23.77 -49.77
N VAL A 954 -11.64 24.86 -49.44
CA VAL A 954 -10.68 24.95 -48.33
C VAL A 954 -11.33 25.72 -47.19
N PHE A 955 -11.60 25.04 -46.08
CA PHE A 955 -12.20 25.57 -44.87
C PHE A 955 -11.12 25.89 -43.84
N ARG A 956 -11.10 27.11 -43.30
CA ARG A 956 -10.18 27.48 -42.22
C ARG A 956 -10.91 27.88 -40.95
N PHE A 957 -10.64 27.13 -39.88
CA PHE A 957 -11.26 27.28 -38.56
C PHE A 957 -10.31 28.00 -37.60
N PRO A 958 -10.65 29.19 -37.07
CA PRO A 958 -9.87 29.83 -36.02
C PRO A 958 -10.03 29.10 -34.67
N ILE A 959 -8.93 28.92 -33.93
CA ILE A 959 -8.90 28.24 -32.63
C ILE A 959 -8.45 29.26 -31.56
N LYS A 960 -9.31 29.52 -30.57
CA LYS A 960 -8.98 30.35 -29.38
C LYS A 960 -8.46 29.45 -28.24
N ARG A 961 -7.75 30.05 -27.27
CA ARG A 961 -7.01 29.38 -26.16
C ARG A 961 -7.79 28.34 -25.34
N ASN A 962 -9.12 28.27 -25.46
CA ASN A 962 -9.98 27.32 -24.74
C ASN A 962 -10.57 26.21 -25.63
N LEU A 963 -10.05 26.00 -26.84
CA LEU A 963 -10.50 24.95 -27.78
C LEU A 963 -11.99 25.01 -28.18
N GLN A 964 -12.68 26.15 -27.99
CA GLN A 964 -14.05 26.36 -28.45
C GLN A 964 -14.06 27.01 -29.85
N PHE A 965 -14.79 26.40 -30.79
CA PHE A 965 -15.09 26.98 -32.11
C PHE A 965 -16.26 27.97 -31.95
N THR A 966 -16.00 29.27 -32.06
CA THR A 966 -17.01 30.33 -31.85
C THR A 966 -17.35 31.10 -33.12
N GLU A 967 -16.64 30.86 -34.23
CA GLU A 967 -16.78 31.57 -35.50
C GLU A 967 -16.83 30.56 -36.66
N TRP A 968 -17.69 30.83 -37.66
CA TRP A 968 -17.86 29.98 -38.85
C TRP A 968 -16.56 29.90 -39.68
N PRO A 969 -16.26 28.76 -40.34
CA PRO A 969 -15.05 28.61 -41.13
C PRO A 969 -15.01 29.60 -42.29
N VAL A 970 -13.84 30.20 -42.52
CA VAL A 970 -13.59 30.93 -43.76
C VAL A 970 -13.42 29.91 -44.87
N THR A 971 -14.31 29.93 -45.85
CA THR A 971 -14.33 29.01 -46.99
C THR A 971 -13.71 29.67 -48.21
N TYR A 972 -12.71 29.04 -48.81
CA TYR A 972 -12.18 29.42 -50.11
C TYR A 972 -12.55 28.34 -51.13
N THR A 973 -13.30 28.71 -52.15
CA THR A 973 -13.63 27.82 -53.27
C THR A 973 -12.57 27.98 -54.35
N LEU A 974 -11.80 26.92 -54.59
CA LEU A 974 -10.82 26.83 -55.66
C LEU A 974 -11.45 26.08 -56.83
N ASN A 975 -11.71 26.79 -57.93
CA ASN A 975 -12.11 26.15 -59.18
C ASN A 975 -10.86 25.58 -59.84
N LEU A 976 -10.65 24.27 -59.71
CA LEU A 976 -9.53 23.57 -60.32
C LEU A 976 -10.00 22.93 -61.64
N PRO A 977 -9.34 23.20 -62.77
CA PRO A 977 -9.80 22.70 -64.07
C PRO A 977 -9.31 21.27 -64.36
N PHE A 978 -9.70 20.24 -63.58
CA PHE A 978 -9.24 18.85 -63.83
C PHE A 978 -10.29 17.75 -63.56
N ASP A 979 -10.09 16.61 -64.22
CA ASP A 979 -10.82 15.34 -64.02
C ASP A 979 -10.42 14.68 -62.69
N LYS A 980 -11.40 14.46 -61.80
CA LYS A 980 -11.27 14.21 -60.34
C LYS A 980 -10.54 12.91 -59.94
N LYS A 981 -10.02 12.10 -60.86
CA LYS A 981 -9.77 10.68 -60.62
C LYS A 981 -8.31 10.22 -60.47
N LYS A 982 -7.27 11.06 -60.59
CA LYS A 982 -5.91 10.49 -60.76
C LYS A 982 -4.71 11.04 -59.99
N TYR A 983 -4.76 12.17 -59.27
CA TYR A 983 -3.53 12.70 -58.66
C TYR A 983 -3.75 13.25 -57.23
N PRO A 984 -2.96 12.80 -56.23
CA PRO A 984 -3.09 13.26 -54.86
C PRO A 984 -2.63 14.72 -54.71
N ILE A 985 -3.40 15.51 -53.95
CA ILE A 985 -3.01 16.86 -53.53
C ILE A 985 -2.32 16.77 -52.17
N ARG A 986 -1.15 17.39 -52.03
CA ARG A 986 -0.31 17.26 -50.84
C ARG A 986 -0.12 18.61 -50.18
N PHE A 987 -0.68 18.77 -48.99
CA PHE A 987 -0.57 19.98 -48.20
C PHE A 987 0.69 19.95 -47.32
N GLY A 988 1.37 21.08 -47.23
CA GLY A 988 2.43 21.29 -46.26
C GLY A 988 1.89 21.27 -44.82
N LYS A 989 2.76 20.96 -43.85
CA LYS A 989 2.41 20.78 -42.42
C LYS A 989 1.60 21.93 -41.80
N THR A 990 1.68 23.15 -42.31
CA THR A 990 0.93 24.29 -41.77
C THR A 990 -0.38 24.58 -42.51
N GLY A 991 -0.69 23.80 -43.56
CA GLY A 991 -1.88 23.93 -44.38
C GLY A 991 -1.97 25.24 -45.17
N LYS A 992 -0.87 26.02 -45.27
CA LYS A 992 -0.86 27.27 -46.06
C LYS A 992 -0.33 27.08 -47.47
N ARG A 993 0.27 25.93 -47.77
CA ARG A 993 0.74 25.60 -49.12
C ARG A 993 0.33 24.19 -49.46
N ALA A 994 -0.03 23.96 -50.72
CA ALA A 994 -0.23 22.62 -51.25
C ALA A 994 0.42 22.51 -52.62
N VAL A 995 0.79 21.30 -53.00
CA VAL A 995 1.33 20.96 -54.33
C VAL A 995 0.59 19.76 -54.90
N TRP A 996 0.44 19.73 -56.22
CA TRP A 996 -0.09 18.58 -56.94
C TRP A 996 0.40 18.57 -58.39
N LEU A 997 0.26 17.43 -59.05
CA LEU A 997 0.45 17.33 -60.50
C LEU A 997 -0.87 17.56 -61.21
N SER A 998 -0.89 18.58 -62.06
CA SER A 998 -1.96 18.89 -62.98
C SER A 998 -1.64 18.30 -64.34
N ARG A 999 -2.64 17.72 -65.03
CA ARG A 999 -2.51 17.30 -66.42
C ARG A 999 -3.44 18.16 -67.28
N GLN A 1000 -2.92 18.76 -68.34
CA GLN A 1000 -3.79 19.46 -69.30
C GLN A 1000 -4.54 18.43 -70.15
N GLU A 1001 -5.85 18.63 -70.37
CA GLU A 1001 -6.74 17.66 -71.02
C GLU A 1001 -6.30 17.24 -72.43
N ASN A 1002 -5.46 18.04 -73.09
CA ASN A 1002 -5.02 17.82 -74.47
C ASN A 1002 -3.52 17.54 -74.63
N THR A 1003 -2.75 17.42 -73.54
CA THR A 1003 -1.33 17.08 -73.59
C THR A 1003 -0.98 15.94 -72.63
N VAL A 1004 0.12 15.22 -72.92
CA VAL A 1004 0.68 14.21 -71.99
C VAL A 1004 1.54 14.90 -70.91
N GLU A 1005 1.74 16.20 -71.02
CA GLU A 1005 2.56 16.97 -70.10
C GLU A 1005 1.81 17.21 -68.78
N GLN A 1006 2.48 16.90 -67.69
CA GLN A 1006 2.02 17.20 -66.34
C GLN A 1006 2.77 18.42 -65.81
N GLU A 1007 2.02 19.37 -65.28
CA GLU A 1007 2.51 20.58 -64.62
C GLU A 1007 2.47 20.39 -63.11
N LEU A 1008 3.55 20.76 -62.43
CA LEU A 1008 3.58 20.80 -60.97
C LEU A 1008 3.01 22.14 -60.50
N VAL A 1009 1.85 22.10 -59.86
CA VAL A 1009 1.12 23.29 -59.42
C VAL A 1009 1.25 23.45 -57.91
N LYS A 1010 1.34 24.70 -57.45
CA LYS A 1010 1.29 25.07 -56.03
C LYS A 1010 0.17 26.04 -55.76
N VAL A 1011 -0.51 25.84 -54.65
CA VAL A 1011 -1.39 26.86 -54.07
C VAL A 1011 -0.76 27.43 -52.81
N SER A 1012 -0.84 28.75 -52.64
CA SER A 1012 -0.46 29.47 -51.43
C SER A 1012 -1.70 30.14 -50.85
N ILE A 1013 -2.09 29.75 -49.63
CA ILE A 1013 -3.24 30.27 -48.90
C ILE A 1013 -2.75 31.38 -47.95
N PRO A 1014 -3.08 32.65 -48.22
CA PRO A 1014 -2.62 33.78 -47.40
C PRO A 1014 -3.23 33.75 -45.98
N ARG A 1015 -2.62 34.53 -45.06
CA ARG A 1015 -3.14 34.67 -43.68
C ARG A 1015 -4.32 35.65 -43.58
N THR A 1016 -4.50 36.51 -44.56
CA THR A 1016 -5.60 37.49 -44.68
C THR A 1016 -6.71 36.93 -45.58
N PHE A 1017 -7.89 37.56 -45.61
CA PHE A 1017 -9.03 37.23 -46.48
C PHE A 1017 -8.76 37.48 -47.99
N MET A 1018 -7.53 37.27 -48.44
CA MET A 1018 -7.14 37.33 -49.84
C MET A 1018 -7.37 35.96 -50.48
N PRO A 1019 -7.78 35.90 -51.77
CA PRO A 1019 -7.94 34.62 -52.46
C PRO A 1019 -6.61 33.85 -52.50
N PRO A 1020 -6.64 32.50 -52.49
CA PRO A 1020 -5.43 31.69 -52.61
C PRO A 1020 -4.75 31.96 -53.96
N ALA A 1021 -3.43 32.09 -53.96
CA ALA A 1021 -2.65 32.23 -55.18
C ALA A 1021 -2.29 30.83 -55.70
N VAL A 1022 -2.73 30.49 -56.91
CA VAL A 1022 -2.36 29.25 -57.61
C VAL A 1022 -1.30 29.61 -58.65
N GLU A 1023 -0.13 28.97 -58.57
CA GLU A 1023 1.02 29.23 -59.42
C GLU A 1023 1.60 27.89 -59.92
N ASN A 1024 2.05 27.86 -61.18
CA ASN A 1024 2.85 26.75 -61.68
C ASN A 1024 4.25 26.85 -61.06
N LEU A 1025 4.65 25.81 -60.33
CA LEU A 1025 5.91 25.81 -59.60
C LEU A 1025 7.13 25.73 -60.53
N LEU A 1026 6.89 25.26 -61.76
CA LEU A 1026 7.89 25.11 -62.81
C LEU A 1026 7.42 25.89 -64.03
N VAL A 1027 8.13 26.96 -64.34
CA VAL A 1027 8.03 27.61 -65.65
C VAL A 1027 8.70 26.67 -66.65
N THR A 1028 8.08 26.48 -67.81
CA THR A 1028 8.36 25.47 -68.85
C THR A 1028 9.79 25.40 -69.42
N GLU A 1029 10.75 26.16 -68.87
CA GLU A 1029 12.15 26.21 -69.34
C GLU A 1029 13.15 25.54 -68.38
N VAL A 1030 12.72 24.96 -67.26
CA VAL A 1030 13.62 24.26 -66.32
C VAL A 1030 13.55 22.75 -66.55
N GLU A 1031 14.62 22.16 -67.09
CA GLU A 1031 14.77 20.70 -67.14
C GLU A 1031 14.83 20.14 -65.72
N LEU A 1032 13.75 19.48 -65.29
CA LEU A 1032 13.75 18.68 -64.07
C LEU A 1032 14.66 17.45 -64.26
N PRO A 1033 15.31 16.97 -63.19
CA PRO A 1033 16.09 15.73 -63.24
C PRO A 1033 15.24 14.47 -63.46
N PHE A 1034 13.91 14.60 -63.52
CA PHE A 1034 12.95 13.53 -63.77
C PHE A 1034 11.82 14.05 -64.68
N LYS A 1035 11.14 13.15 -65.39
CA LYS A 1035 9.93 13.52 -66.15
C LYS A 1035 8.74 13.52 -65.21
N THR A 1036 7.90 14.55 -65.28
CA THR A 1036 6.75 14.71 -64.36
C THR A 1036 5.81 13.51 -64.35
N HIS A 1037 5.60 12.84 -65.48
CA HIS A 1037 4.79 11.61 -65.58
C HIS A 1037 5.37 10.38 -64.88
N GLN A 1038 6.63 10.42 -64.43
CA GLN A 1038 7.24 9.35 -63.62
C GLN A 1038 6.99 9.57 -62.12
N CYS A 1039 6.42 10.71 -61.72
CA CYS A 1039 6.14 10.99 -60.32
C CYS A 1039 4.89 10.25 -59.85
N ARG A 1040 5.09 9.37 -58.87
CA ARG A 1040 4.06 8.58 -58.21
C ARG A 1040 3.45 9.29 -57.01
N ASP A 1041 4.26 10.00 -56.23
CA ASP A 1041 3.80 10.74 -55.04
C ASP A 1041 4.63 11.98 -54.77
N LEU A 1042 4.06 12.94 -54.04
CA LEU A 1042 4.67 14.21 -53.67
C LEU A 1042 4.65 14.38 -52.15
N TYR A 1043 5.68 15.01 -51.59
CA TYR A 1043 5.66 15.47 -50.21
C TYR A 1043 6.29 16.86 -50.08
N LEU A 1044 5.54 17.81 -49.48
CA LEU A 1044 5.98 19.19 -49.31
C LEU A 1044 6.40 19.46 -47.86
N GLU A 1045 7.69 19.68 -47.66
CA GLU A 1045 8.20 20.21 -46.39
C GLU A 1045 8.09 21.74 -46.37
N GLU A 1046 6.99 22.23 -45.81
CA GLU A 1046 6.64 23.65 -45.91
C GLU A 1046 7.65 24.62 -45.26
N ALA A 1047 8.35 24.16 -44.21
CA ALA A 1047 9.29 24.99 -43.44
C ALA A 1047 10.59 25.28 -44.21
N THR A 1048 11.06 24.30 -44.97
CA THR A 1048 12.30 24.38 -45.77
C THR A 1048 12.00 24.78 -47.22
N GLY A 1049 10.75 24.58 -47.67
CA GLY A 1049 10.37 24.74 -49.07
C GLY A 1049 10.81 23.58 -49.94
N CYS A 1050 11.27 22.47 -49.34
CA CYS A 1050 11.69 21.28 -50.07
C CYS A 1050 10.46 20.49 -50.56
N LEU A 1051 10.51 20.09 -51.83
CA LEU A 1051 9.57 19.17 -52.44
C LEU A 1051 10.28 17.84 -52.68
N PHE A 1052 9.74 16.77 -52.12
CA PHE A 1052 10.19 15.41 -52.32
C PHE A 1052 9.25 14.74 -53.33
N VAL A 1053 9.83 13.99 -54.27
CA VAL A 1053 9.11 13.43 -55.41
C VAL A 1053 9.47 11.96 -55.51
N ALA A 1054 8.52 11.08 -55.25
CA ALA A 1054 8.74 9.64 -55.42
C ALA A 1054 8.52 9.27 -56.88
N LEU A 1055 9.51 8.64 -57.53
CA LEU A 1055 9.43 8.20 -58.92
C LEU A 1055 9.01 6.72 -59.04
N ASP A 1056 8.45 6.34 -60.19
CA ASP A 1056 7.96 4.98 -60.46
C ASP A 1056 9.05 3.89 -60.39
N ASP A 1057 10.33 4.24 -60.54
CA ASP A 1057 11.48 3.35 -60.43
C ASP A 1057 12.01 3.18 -58.99
N GLY A 1058 11.39 3.86 -58.01
CA GLY A 1058 11.73 3.75 -56.60
C GLY A 1058 12.85 4.68 -56.13
N GLU A 1059 13.36 5.58 -56.98
CA GLU A 1059 14.22 6.69 -56.55
C GLU A 1059 13.35 7.82 -55.92
N VAL A 1060 13.86 8.46 -54.86
CA VAL A 1060 13.17 9.48 -54.03
C VAL A 1060 13.92 10.81 -54.03
#